data_AF-A0A1P8FES6-F1
#
_entry.id   AF-A0A1P8FES6-F1
#
_cell.length_a   1.000
_cell.length_b   1.000
_cell.length_c   1.000
_cell.angle_alpha   90.00
_cell.angle_beta   90.00
_cell.angle_gamma   90.00
#
_symmetry.space_group_name_H-M   'P 1'
#
loop_
_entity.id
_entity.type
_entity.pdbx_description
1 polymer ?
#
loop_
_entity_poly.entity_id
_entity_poly.type
_entity_poly.pdbx_seq_one_letter_code
_entity_poly.pdbx_strand_id
1 'polypeptide(L)'
;MGEDRRIAIIAVHGVGHHQAGEASHAAADLLSTQGYSTFVETRVRVPVRPVPSPGHGRTERRWWQFLDEGADTLAEAKTEAVAKTEAVAKTEPAPERQERMKDLSIDYMTEQLQSYYPRDKDLVYDTAYLCAKRLDPERPAEVHVFDMYWTDISRVSTAGLRMIGELYQLLFYVCSLGRKSLEFACAAYPQDRSWEAFRACHSHAERLLTIWIPGFNLAQLALGILIVPQMLYAMPHSLGATIGIGVTFALLVLGALVILRRHLTGTAWPWLFPLTAVASLIAALGLPRLFGQWMPLLFVEMAWAVGAGALVALAKIYDRRRPGASEVSMMIVAIVAVILAAVAFVEPFDRSNIWLLAVYAGIWLYCLLNGLWSAFIALAFLSTLAAYFVSWNVKEPEKRRAAWTANLSLVLPGFAILLLNLAIWWGVVGLGENILGPRLKEQIEAILTISTPWSFAALLGIAVGCLVWTAWGLVPSVLLEVWPRKLAQPAPALGRSLNAFFWAARASGEILRWIVIFAIPVSMLVVEYFPGWIPSDLVQGMQRFSNQYTAWIGLALVTIIAGPGPLRALGLGLRTAIDVAIDVANWMRLHPVDENPRARICARYYSLLNFILARKYDAIVIFSHSQGTVISADLLRYFEKSVVPSRPEGLADIPVYLFTMGCPLRQLYSQRFPHQYGWGRDEPPTWPGLHPDPADLRVTQWVNAYRSGDYVGRFLWHSSRDVSAWSSTPMEIGARREVCIGPGAHTHYWDDTALDIAKELDRLVK
;
A
#
# COMPACT_ATOMS: atom_id res chain seq x y z
N MET A 1 -11.24 52.60 -14.36
CA MET A 1 -10.63 51.28 -14.63
C MET A 1 -10.82 50.49 -13.36
N GLY A 2 -11.63 49.42 -13.39
CA GLY A 2 -11.79 48.56 -12.22
C GLY A 2 -10.46 47.86 -11.92
N GLU A 3 -10.18 47.56 -10.64
CA GLU A 3 -9.04 46.74 -10.28
C GLU A 3 -9.15 45.36 -10.95
N ASP A 4 -8.03 44.86 -11.50
CA ASP A 4 -7.96 43.51 -12.07
C ASP A 4 -8.34 42.50 -10.98
N ARG A 5 -9.29 41.60 -11.25
CA ARG A 5 -9.62 40.52 -10.30
C ARG A 5 -8.42 39.61 -10.13
N ARG A 6 -8.08 39.27 -8.90
CA ARG A 6 -6.94 38.41 -8.55
C ARG A 6 -7.44 37.02 -8.22
N ILE A 7 -7.09 36.05 -9.05
CA ILE A 7 -7.54 34.65 -8.92
C ILE A 7 -6.36 33.74 -8.62
N ALA A 8 -6.46 32.95 -7.55
CA ALA A 8 -5.48 31.92 -7.23
C ALA A 8 -5.93 30.57 -7.79
N ILE A 9 -5.06 29.89 -8.53
CA ILE A 9 -5.26 28.54 -9.01
C ILE A 9 -4.31 27.62 -8.25
N ILE A 10 -4.81 26.57 -7.62
CA ILE A 10 -3.99 25.55 -6.97
C ILE A 10 -4.00 24.31 -7.86
N ALA A 11 -2.89 24.07 -8.56
CA ALA A 11 -2.71 22.88 -9.37
C ALA A 11 -2.30 21.71 -8.47
N VAL A 12 -3.11 20.66 -8.45
CA VAL A 12 -2.86 19.43 -7.68
C VAL A 12 -2.74 18.26 -8.65
N HIS A 13 -1.52 17.78 -8.86
CA HIS A 13 -1.26 16.69 -9.78
C HIS A 13 -1.87 15.36 -9.30
N GLY A 14 -2.03 14.46 -10.25
CA GLY A 14 -2.48 13.09 -10.04
C GLY A 14 -1.38 12.15 -9.59
N VAL A 15 -1.67 10.86 -9.75
CA VAL A 15 -0.74 9.75 -9.48
C VAL A 15 0.44 9.77 -10.45
N GLY A 16 1.54 9.15 -10.05
CA GLY A 16 2.70 8.94 -10.92
C GLY A 16 3.88 9.86 -10.68
N HIS A 17 4.79 9.92 -11.65
CA HIS A 17 6.11 10.54 -11.49
C HIS A 17 6.12 12.01 -11.91
N HIS A 18 5.62 12.89 -11.04
CA HIS A 18 5.65 14.34 -11.25
C HIS A 18 6.93 14.98 -10.70
N GLN A 19 7.45 15.97 -11.41
CA GLN A 19 8.47 16.91 -10.91
C GLN A 19 7.78 18.07 -10.17
N ALA A 20 8.47 18.69 -9.22
CA ALA A 20 7.95 19.89 -8.57
C ALA A 20 7.78 21.01 -9.62
N GLY A 21 6.64 21.68 -9.61
CA GLY A 21 6.25 22.72 -10.57
C GLY A 21 5.46 22.21 -11.78
N GLU A 22 5.55 20.92 -12.12
CA GLU A 22 5.00 20.36 -13.37
C GLU A 22 3.50 20.61 -13.55
N ALA A 23 2.71 20.45 -12.47
CA ALA A 23 1.27 20.67 -12.52
C ALA A 23 0.91 22.15 -12.76
N SER A 24 1.64 23.05 -12.09
CA SER A 24 1.44 24.50 -12.25
C SER A 24 1.88 24.99 -13.63
N HIS A 25 2.96 24.44 -14.19
CA HIS A 25 3.40 24.73 -15.57
C HIS A 25 2.37 24.26 -16.57
N ALA A 26 1.85 23.04 -16.44
CA ALA A 26 0.83 22.53 -17.33
C ALA A 26 -0.48 23.35 -17.27
N ALA A 27 -0.91 23.78 -16.09
CA ALA A 27 -2.05 24.69 -15.96
C ALA A 27 -1.80 26.06 -16.62
N ALA A 28 -0.59 26.62 -16.46
CA ALA A 28 -0.19 27.86 -17.11
C ALA A 28 -0.13 27.73 -18.64
N ASP A 29 0.35 26.61 -19.16
CA ASP A 29 0.38 26.32 -20.60
C ASP A 29 -1.04 26.25 -21.18
N LEU A 30 -1.96 25.57 -20.49
CA LEU A 30 -3.38 25.53 -20.87
C LEU A 30 -3.98 26.94 -20.92
N LEU A 31 -3.76 27.76 -19.89
CA LEU A 31 -4.26 29.14 -19.85
C LEU A 31 -3.62 30.04 -20.90
N SER A 32 -2.35 29.82 -21.26
CA SER A 32 -1.68 30.59 -22.31
C SER A 32 -2.40 30.48 -23.65
N THR A 33 -3.09 29.37 -23.91
CA THR A 33 -3.94 29.19 -25.11
C THR A 33 -5.23 30.01 -25.09
N GLN A 34 -5.61 30.58 -23.94
CA GLN A 34 -6.85 31.33 -23.72
C GLN A 34 -6.61 32.85 -23.66
N GLY A 35 -5.48 33.33 -24.18
CA GLY A 35 -5.21 34.78 -24.29
C GLY A 35 -4.70 35.41 -23.00
N TYR A 36 -3.77 34.75 -22.31
CA TYR A 36 -3.04 35.31 -21.17
C TYR A 36 -1.66 35.79 -21.60
N SER A 37 -1.10 36.75 -20.86
CA SER A 37 0.29 37.16 -21.00
C SER A 37 1.25 36.01 -20.66
N THR A 38 2.53 36.16 -21.02
CA THR A 38 3.57 35.23 -20.58
C THR A 38 3.56 35.07 -19.07
N PHE A 39 3.55 33.83 -18.60
CA PHE A 39 3.61 33.51 -17.18
C PHE A 39 5.01 33.71 -16.62
N VAL A 40 5.09 34.39 -15.47
CA VAL A 40 6.35 34.63 -14.75
C VAL A 40 6.38 33.77 -13.49
N GLU A 41 7.39 32.90 -13.37
CA GLU A 41 7.56 32.03 -12.21
C GLU A 41 8.27 32.74 -11.06
N THR A 42 7.73 32.58 -9.84
CA THR A 42 8.32 33.07 -8.59
C THR A 42 8.39 31.94 -7.57
N ARG A 43 9.59 31.68 -7.05
CA ARG A 43 9.81 30.68 -5.99
C ARG A 43 9.39 31.22 -4.62
N VAL A 44 8.76 30.37 -3.83
CA VAL A 44 8.28 30.68 -2.49
C VAL A 44 8.56 29.53 -1.52
N ARG A 45 8.87 29.88 -0.28
CA ARG A 45 9.06 28.93 0.81
C ARG A 45 7.92 29.08 1.79
N VAL A 46 7.12 28.04 1.96
CA VAL A 46 5.94 28.05 2.84
C VAL A 46 6.26 27.25 4.10
N PRO A 47 6.28 27.88 5.30
CA PRO A 47 6.41 27.14 6.56
C PRO A 47 5.24 26.17 6.71
N VAL A 48 5.53 24.90 6.95
CA VAL A 48 4.49 23.88 7.11
C VAL A 48 4.00 23.87 8.55
N ARG A 49 2.69 23.99 8.71
CA ARG A 49 1.99 23.90 9.99
C ARG A 49 1.11 22.64 10.01
N PRO A 50 0.98 21.96 11.16
CA PRO A 50 0.00 20.90 11.31
C PRO A 50 -1.42 21.45 11.09
N VAL A 51 -2.31 20.61 10.58
CA VAL A 51 -3.75 20.96 10.48
C VAL A 51 -4.33 20.98 11.90
N PRO A 52 -5.09 22.00 12.30
CA PRO A 52 -5.72 22.01 13.62
C PRO A 52 -6.66 20.82 13.77
N SER A 53 -6.49 20.06 14.85
CA SER A 53 -7.31 18.91 15.20
C SER A 53 -7.52 18.87 16.72
N PRO A 54 -8.69 18.39 17.22
CA PRO A 54 -8.86 18.17 18.65
C PRO A 54 -7.79 17.19 19.14
N GLY A 55 -7.18 17.47 20.29
CA GLY A 55 -6.33 16.49 20.95
C GLY A 55 -7.23 15.37 21.47
N HIS A 56 -7.22 14.21 20.81
CA HIS A 56 -7.74 12.99 21.44
C HIS A 56 -6.65 12.44 22.35
N GLY A 57 -6.97 12.29 23.63
CA GLY A 57 -6.09 11.55 24.53
C GLY A 57 -5.93 10.14 23.98
N ARG A 58 -4.71 9.73 23.64
CA ARG A 58 -4.46 8.34 23.26
C ARG A 58 -4.91 7.45 24.41
N THR A 59 -5.85 6.57 24.12
CA THR A 59 -6.29 5.54 25.05
C THR A 59 -5.07 4.67 25.36
N GLU A 60 -4.71 4.55 26.65
CA GLU A 60 -3.60 3.68 27.03
C GLU A 60 -3.90 2.26 26.57
N ARG A 61 -3.17 1.80 25.56
CA ARG A 61 -3.32 0.44 25.03
C ARG A 61 -2.78 -0.54 26.05
N ARG A 62 -3.62 -1.50 26.45
CA ARG A 62 -3.21 -2.61 27.32
C ARG A 62 -2.12 -3.43 26.65
N TRP A 63 -1.29 -4.13 27.45
CA TRP A 63 -0.15 -4.89 26.92
C TRP A 63 -0.54 -6.03 25.97
N TRP A 64 -1.81 -6.44 25.82
CA TRP A 64 -2.22 -7.41 24.79
C TRP A 64 -2.80 -6.75 23.54
N GLN A 65 -3.04 -5.44 23.58
CA GLN A 65 -3.53 -4.63 22.46
C GLN A 65 -2.40 -4.11 21.57
N PHE A 66 -1.12 -4.44 21.83
CA PHE A 66 -0.03 -4.14 20.88
C PHE A 66 -0.26 -4.79 19.51
N LEU A 67 -1.07 -5.85 19.48
CA LEU A 67 -1.46 -6.51 18.26
C LEU A 67 -2.53 -5.74 17.47
N ASP A 68 -3.35 -4.90 18.10
CA ASP A 68 -4.45 -4.21 17.42
C ASP A 68 -3.93 -3.05 16.58
N GLU A 69 -4.05 -3.18 15.27
CA GLU A 69 -3.62 -2.18 14.29
C GLU A 69 -4.80 -1.33 13.78
N GLY A 70 -5.98 -1.49 14.40
CA GLY A 70 -7.15 -0.68 14.11
C GLY A 70 -6.96 0.77 14.55
N ALA A 71 -7.71 1.66 13.90
CA ALA A 71 -7.88 3.03 14.35
C ALA A 71 -8.68 3.05 15.66
N ASP A 72 -8.19 3.81 16.65
CA ASP A 72 -8.81 3.89 17.98
C ASP A 72 -10.24 4.44 17.86
N THR A 73 -10.45 5.43 16.98
CA THR A 73 -11.76 6.04 16.69
C THR A 73 -12.81 5.03 16.22
N LEU A 74 -12.43 4.07 15.37
CA LEU A 74 -13.37 3.06 14.86
C LEU A 74 -13.73 2.03 15.93
N ALA A 75 -12.79 1.69 16.81
CA ALA A 75 -13.05 0.81 17.94
C ALA A 75 -13.94 1.48 18.99
N GLU A 76 -13.72 2.77 19.26
CA GLU A 76 -14.52 3.57 20.16
C GLU A 76 -15.93 3.79 19.62
N ALA A 77 -16.08 4.19 18.36
CA ALA A 77 -17.39 4.38 17.72
C ALA A 77 -18.24 3.10 17.75
N LYS A 78 -17.61 1.94 17.54
CA LYS A 78 -18.30 0.66 17.69
C LYS A 78 -18.75 0.44 19.14
N THR A 79 -17.87 0.65 20.11
CA THR A 79 -18.16 0.45 21.54
C THR A 79 -19.29 1.37 22.00
N GLU A 80 -19.24 2.63 21.60
CA GLU A 80 -20.28 3.62 21.87
C GLU A 80 -21.60 3.24 21.21
N ALA A 81 -21.56 2.79 19.95
CA ALA A 81 -22.76 2.35 19.26
C ALA A 81 -23.39 1.12 19.94
N VAL A 82 -22.59 0.14 20.37
CA VAL A 82 -23.09 -1.00 21.16
C VAL A 82 -23.72 -0.54 22.47
N ALA A 83 -23.06 0.35 23.21
CA ALA A 83 -23.56 0.90 24.47
C ALA A 83 -24.87 1.70 24.30
N LYS A 84 -24.98 2.52 23.24
CA LYS A 84 -26.21 3.27 22.91
C LYS A 84 -27.35 2.35 22.42
N THR A 85 -27.02 1.19 21.84
CA THR A 85 -28.01 0.25 21.30
C THR A 85 -28.74 -0.56 22.38
N GLU A 86 -28.20 -0.68 23.60
CA GLU A 86 -28.97 -1.19 24.73
C GLU A 86 -30.17 -0.28 25.08
N ALA A 87 -30.24 0.94 24.53
CA ALA A 87 -31.36 1.86 24.71
C ALA A 87 -32.28 2.07 23.47
N VAL A 88 -31.78 2.14 22.21
CA VAL A 88 -32.64 2.62 21.07
C VAL A 88 -32.38 2.00 19.66
N ALA A 89 -31.26 1.34 19.35
CA ALA A 89 -30.79 1.28 17.94
C ALA A 89 -31.36 0.18 17.00
N LYS A 90 -32.60 -0.31 17.19
CA LYS A 90 -33.23 -1.22 16.19
C LYS A 90 -34.03 -0.51 15.09
N THR A 91 -34.19 0.82 15.15
CA THR A 91 -35.12 1.56 14.28
C THR A 91 -34.54 2.73 13.48
N GLU A 92 -33.23 2.99 13.52
CA GLU A 92 -32.64 4.10 12.76
C GLU A 92 -32.76 3.89 11.22
N PRO A 93 -33.39 4.82 10.48
CA PRO A 93 -33.50 4.77 9.02
C PRO A 93 -32.16 4.84 8.30
N ALA A 94 -32.11 4.33 7.06
CA ALA A 94 -30.94 4.38 6.18
C ALA A 94 -30.27 5.79 6.02
N PRO A 95 -31.00 6.92 5.91
CA PRO A 95 -30.38 8.24 5.82
C PRO A 95 -29.57 8.65 7.07
N GLU A 96 -30.07 8.36 8.28
CA GLU A 96 -29.36 8.65 9.54
C GLU A 96 -28.07 7.82 9.66
N ARG A 97 -28.08 6.57 9.16
CA ARG A 97 -26.88 5.73 9.08
C ARG A 97 -25.82 6.33 8.14
N GLN A 98 -26.24 6.87 7.00
CA GLN A 98 -25.33 7.50 6.04
C GLN A 98 -24.71 8.78 6.60
N GLU A 99 -25.46 9.55 7.40
CA GLU A 99 -24.97 10.75 8.09
C GLU A 99 -23.96 10.39 9.20
N ARG A 100 -24.26 9.39 10.04
CA ARG A 100 -23.29 8.87 11.02
C ARG A 100 -22.01 8.33 10.35
N MET A 101 -22.13 7.67 9.19
CA MET A 101 -20.96 7.21 8.42
C MET A 101 -20.14 8.37 7.84
N LYS A 102 -20.81 9.48 7.47
CA LYS A 102 -20.11 10.70 7.07
C LYS A 102 -19.23 11.19 8.21
N ASP A 103 -19.72 11.14 9.45
CA ASP A 103 -18.98 11.56 10.64
C ASP A 103 -17.77 10.65 10.93
N LEU A 104 -17.92 9.32 10.83
CA LEU A 104 -16.82 8.37 11.06
C LEU A 104 -15.60 8.59 10.16
N SER A 105 -15.81 8.94 8.90
CA SER A 105 -14.71 9.24 7.97
C SER A 105 -13.92 10.50 8.36
N ILE A 106 -14.60 11.48 8.98
CA ILE A 106 -14.02 12.73 9.47
C ILE A 106 -13.27 12.50 10.78
N ASP A 107 -13.81 11.68 11.67
CA ASP A 107 -13.14 11.27 12.92
C ASP A 107 -11.86 10.48 12.61
N TYR A 108 -11.93 9.55 11.65
CA TYR A 108 -10.75 8.82 11.17
C TYR A 108 -9.67 9.77 10.60
N MET A 109 -10.07 10.76 9.80
CA MET A 109 -9.13 11.77 9.30
C MET A 109 -8.54 12.60 10.46
N THR A 110 -9.34 12.96 11.45
CA THR A 110 -8.88 13.65 12.67
C THR A 110 -7.80 12.85 13.40
N GLU A 111 -8.00 11.54 13.60
CA GLU A 111 -7.03 10.65 14.25
C GLU A 111 -5.68 10.62 13.51
N GLN A 112 -5.70 10.71 12.18
CA GLN A 112 -4.49 10.74 11.37
C GLN A 112 -3.75 12.08 11.45
N LEU A 113 -4.48 13.19 11.55
CA LEU A 113 -3.90 14.55 11.60
C LEU A 113 -3.28 14.86 12.96
N GLN A 114 -3.90 14.43 14.06
CA GLN A 114 -3.52 14.82 15.42
C GLN A 114 -2.11 14.42 15.86
N SER A 115 -1.58 13.32 15.31
CA SER A 115 -0.28 12.79 15.74
C SER A 115 0.88 13.34 14.91
N TYR A 116 0.59 14.10 13.86
CA TYR A 116 1.60 14.59 12.95
C TYR A 116 2.10 15.98 13.36
N TYR A 117 3.41 16.08 13.51
CA TYR A 117 4.12 17.35 13.67
C TYR A 117 5.25 17.43 12.64
N PRO A 118 5.31 18.52 11.84
CA PRO A 118 6.39 18.70 10.87
C PRO A 118 7.77 18.64 11.54
N ARG A 119 8.67 17.82 10.97
CA ARG A 119 10.06 17.62 11.44
C ARG A 119 11.01 17.60 10.25
N ASP A 120 12.26 17.98 10.50
CA ASP A 120 13.35 17.93 9.51
C ASP A 120 12.95 18.54 8.15
N LYS A 121 12.92 17.70 7.10
CA LYS A 121 12.58 18.07 5.72
C LYS A 121 11.13 18.54 5.53
N ASP A 122 10.23 18.24 6.47
CA ASP A 122 8.82 18.60 6.35
C ASP A 122 8.51 20.00 6.93
N LEU A 123 9.47 20.67 7.56
CA LEU A 123 9.28 22.00 8.17
C LEU A 123 8.98 23.11 7.15
N VAL A 124 9.49 22.97 5.93
CA VAL A 124 9.37 23.97 4.87
C VAL A 124 8.92 23.27 3.59
N TYR A 125 7.92 23.85 2.94
CA TYR A 125 7.47 23.47 1.62
C TYR A 125 8.00 24.47 0.60
N ASP A 126 8.97 24.03 -0.19
CA ASP A 126 9.53 24.80 -1.30
C ASP A 126 8.65 24.58 -2.54
N THR A 127 8.03 25.65 -3.03
CA THR A 127 7.16 25.64 -4.23
C THR A 127 7.40 26.89 -5.08
N ALA A 128 6.73 26.97 -6.22
CA ALA A 128 6.67 28.16 -7.05
C ALA A 128 5.22 28.51 -7.37
N TYR A 129 5.00 29.77 -7.74
CA TYR A 129 3.77 30.15 -8.42
C TYR A 129 4.07 30.92 -9.70
N LEU A 130 3.21 30.75 -10.69
CA LEU A 130 3.28 31.44 -11.97
C LEU A 130 2.23 32.54 -12.03
N CYS A 131 2.61 33.72 -12.52
CA CYS A 131 1.73 34.89 -12.60
C CYS A 131 1.53 35.35 -14.05
N ALA A 132 0.28 35.61 -14.45
CA ALA A 132 -0.04 36.22 -15.74
C ALA A 132 -1.32 37.07 -15.65
N LYS A 133 -1.52 37.95 -16.64
CA LYS A 133 -2.74 38.73 -16.80
C LYS A 133 -3.51 38.28 -18.04
N ARG A 134 -4.83 38.24 -17.96
CA ARG A 134 -5.68 38.04 -19.12
C ARG A 134 -5.56 39.26 -20.05
N LEU A 135 -5.38 39.02 -21.34
CA LEU A 135 -5.22 40.07 -22.36
C LEU A 135 -6.56 40.63 -22.85
N ASP A 136 -7.66 39.91 -22.60
CA ASP A 136 -9.02 40.34 -22.89
C ASP A 136 -9.44 41.50 -21.96
N PRO A 137 -9.56 42.74 -22.50
CA PRO A 137 -9.88 43.91 -21.69
C PRO A 137 -11.32 43.93 -21.19
N GLU A 138 -12.22 43.09 -21.74
CA GLU A 138 -13.62 43.01 -21.29
C GLU A 138 -13.74 42.21 -19.98
N ARG A 139 -12.76 41.35 -19.67
CA ARG A 139 -12.75 40.48 -18.48
C ARG A 139 -11.37 40.47 -17.79
N PRO A 140 -10.85 41.62 -17.35
CA PRO A 140 -9.50 41.73 -16.80
C PRO A 140 -9.34 40.86 -15.55
N ALA A 141 -8.30 40.02 -15.55
CA ALA A 141 -7.97 39.14 -14.43
C ALA A 141 -6.46 38.93 -14.32
N GLU A 142 -5.93 38.96 -13.11
CA GLU A 142 -4.58 38.52 -12.75
C GLU A 142 -4.65 37.12 -12.13
N VAL A 143 -3.95 36.16 -12.73
CA VAL A 143 -3.99 34.74 -12.31
C VAL A 143 -2.64 34.34 -11.73
N HIS A 144 -2.69 33.71 -10.56
CA HIS A 144 -1.54 33.11 -9.90
C HIS A 144 -1.75 31.59 -9.80
N VAL A 145 -0.93 30.80 -10.47
CA VAL A 145 -0.98 29.34 -10.46
C VAL A 145 0.05 28.79 -9.48
N PHE A 146 -0.40 28.24 -8.37
CA PHE A 146 0.40 27.59 -7.33
C PHE A 146 0.49 26.09 -7.57
N ASP A 147 1.68 25.51 -7.33
CA ASP A 147 1.84 24.07 -7.33
C ASP A 147 1.61 23.49 -5.92
N MET A 148 0.74 22.49 -5.83
CA MET A 148 0.57 21.64 -4.65
C MET A 148 1.18 20.27 -4.92
N TYR A 149 2.51 20.23 -4.89
CA TYR A 149 3.33 19.05 -5.04
C TYR A 149 3.25 18.14 -3.81
N TRP A 150 3.01 16.85 -4.03
CA TRP A 150 2.92 15.87 -2.93
C TRP A 150 3.65 14.54 -3.21
N THR A 151 4.20 14.35 -4.41
CA THR A 151 4.80 13.06 -4.77
C THR A 151 6.06 12.72 -3.95
N ASP A 152 6.82 13.69 -3.46
CA ASP A 152 7.96 13.46 -2.54
C ASP A 152 7.54 12.87 -1.18
N ILE A 153 6.28 13.05 -0.80
CA ILE A 153 5.71 12.48 0.43
C ILE A 153 5.26 11.03 0.19
N SER A 154 4.65 10.74 -0.97
CA SER A 154 4.11 9.41 -1.28
C SER A 154 5.14 8.43 -1.84
N ARG A 155 6.29 8.92 -2.34
CA ARG A 155 7.25 8.08 -3.05
C ARG A 155 7.96 7.05 -2.18
N VAL A 156 8.19 5.94 -2.86
CA VAL A 156 8.90 4.75 -2.44
C VAL A 156 10.26 4.79 -3.16
N SER A 157 11.37 4.54 -2.47
CA SER A 157 12.70 4.93 -2.95
C SER A 157 13.33 3.90 -3.91
N THR A 158 13.84 4.34 -5.06
CA THR A 158 14.19 3.45 -6.17
C THR A 158 15.54 2.71 -6.06
N ALA A 159 16.11 2.49 -4.87
CA ALA A 159 17.49 2.00 -4.70
C ALA A 159 17.59 0.50 -4.34
N GLY A 160 17.94 -0.36 -5.31
CA GLY A 160 18.46 -1.72 -5.07
C GLY A 160 17.60 -2.61 -4.17
N LEU A 161 18.19 -3.27 -3.16
CA LEU A 161 17.49 -4.15 -2.18
C LEU A 161 16.30 -3.48 -1.48
N ARG A 162 16.29 -2.14 -1.41
CA ARG A 162 15.18 -1.36 -0.87
C ARG A 162 13.89 -1.59 -1.66
N MET A 163 14.01 -1.81 -2.97
CA MET A 163 12.93 -2.13 -3.89
C MET A 163 12.15 -3.40 -3.50
N ILE A 164 12.85 -4.49 -3.15
CA ILE A 164 12.20 -5.74 -2.74
C ILE A 164 11.46 -5.52 -1.42
N GLY A 165 12.11 -4.88 -0.44
CA GLY A 165 11.48 -4.53 0.83
C GLY A 165 10.24 -3.65 0.66
N GLU A 166 10.29 -2.72 -0.30
CA GLU A 166 9.19 -1.83 -0.65
C GLU A 166 8.04 -2.54 -1.38
N LEU A 167 8.34 -3.51 -2.25
CA LEU A 167 7.34 -4.38 -2.87
C LEU A 167 6.59 -5.21 -1.82
N TYR A 168 7.32 -5.85 -0.89
CA TYR A 168 6.69 -6.56 0.23
C TYR A 168 5.84 -5.64 1.08
N GLN A 169 6.34 -4.45 1.39
CA GLN A 169 5.57 -3.44 2.13
C GLN A 169 4.28 -3.08 1.39
N LEU A 170 4.34 -2.84 0.09
CA LEU A 170 3.16 -2.57 -0.73
C LEU A 170 2.15 -3.73 -0.62
N LEU A 171 2.58 -4.97 -0.84
CA LEU A 171 1.71 -6.14 -0.77
C LEU A 171 1.09 -6.30 0.62
N PHE A 172 1.88 -6.11 1.68
CA PHE A 172 1.37 -6.10 3.05
C PHE A 172 0.34 -4.99 3.25
N TYR A 173 0.58 -3.78 2.74
CA TYR A 173 -0.37 -2.68 2.84
C TYR A 173 -1.64 -2.93 2.07
N VAL A 174 -1.58 -3.49 0.86
CA VAL A 174 -2.77 -3.88 0.11
C VAL A 174 -3.61 -4.83 0.96
N CYS A 175 -3.00 -5.80 1.64
CA CYS A 175 -3.71 -6.67 2.59
C CYS A 175 -4.43 -5.90 3.69
N SER A 176 -3.80 -4.86 4.26
CA SER A 176 -4.43 -4.01 5.31
C SER A 176 -5.62 -3.19 4.83
N LEU A 177 -5.74 -2.93 3.52
CA LEU A 177 -6.88 -2.19 2.98
C LEU A 177 -8.19 -2.96 3.17
N GLY A 178 -8.13 -4.29 3.11
CA GLY A 178 -9.27 -5.16 3.40
C GLY A 178 -9.74 -5.02 4.84
N ARG A 179 -8.80 -5.16 5.79
CA ARG A 179 -9.08 -4.97 7.22
C ARG A 179 -9.71 -3.62 7.50
N LYS A 180 -9.16 -2.53 6.95
CA LYS A 180 -9.74 -1.19 7.12
C LYS A 180 -11.16 -1.10 6.58
N SER A 181 -11.41 -1.65 5.40
CA SER A 181 -12.76 -1.71 4.83
C SER A 181 -13.74 -2.46 5.76
N LEU A 182 -13.27 -3.54 6.41
CA LEU A 182 -14.05 -4.28 7.41
C LEU A 182 -14.22 -3.54 8.74
N GLU A 183 -13.23 -2.76 9.18
CA GLU A 183 -13.34 -1.94 10.39
C GLU A 183 -14.44 -0.87 10.23
N PHE A 184 -14.44 -0.16 9.09
CA PHE A 184 -15.54 0.76 8.77
C PHE A 184 -16.89 0.02 8.64
N ALA A 185 -16.92 -1.18 8.06
CA ALA A 185 -18.15 -1.98 8.00
C ALA A 185 -18.64 -2.41 9.40
N CYS A 186 -17.73 -2.82 10.29
CA CYS A 186 -18.06 -3.17 11.67
C CYS A 186 -18.57 -1.97 12.46
N ALA A 187 -18.01 -0.78 12.23
CA ALA A 187 -18.50 0.46 12.83
C ALA A 187 -19.87 0.87 12.29
N ALA A 188 -20.14 0.61 11.00
CA ALA A 188 -21.45 0.84 10.38
C ALA A 188 -22.52 -0.18 10.80
N TYR A 189 -22.13 -1.41 11.15
CA TYR A 189 -23.03 -2.50 11.56
C TYR A 189 -22.60 -3.13 12.90
N PRO A 190 -22.59 -2.37 14.00
CA PRO A 190 -22.02 -2.79 15.29
C PRO A 190 -22.75 -3.97 15.93
N GLN A 191 -24.00 -4.21 15.56
CA GLN A 191 -24.84 -5.30 16.11
C GLN A 191 -24.65 -6.63 15.39
N ASP A 192 -24.03 -6.62 14.21
CA ASP A 192 -23.92 -7.80 13.38
C ASP A 192 -22.58 -8.51 13.64
N ARG A 193 -22.62 -9.51 14.53
CA ARG A 193 -21.45 -10.33 14.92
C ARG A 193 -20.81 -11.06 13.74
N SER A 194 -21.52 -11.23 12.62
CA SER A 194 -20.93 -11.86 11.43
C SER A 194 -19.84 -10.99 10.82
N TRP A 195 -19.96 -9.66 10.89
CA TRP A 195 -18.89 -8.73 10.49
C TRP A 195 -17.69 -8.79 11.42
N GLU A 196 -17.91 -9.01 12.72
CA GLU A 196 -16.80 -9.18 13.67
C GLU A 196 -16.03 -10.47 13.41
N ALA A 197 -16.74 -11.57 13.19
CA ALA A 197 -16.13 -12.85 12.84
C ALA A 197 -15.36 -12.73 11.52
N PHE A 198 -15.93 -12.05 10.52
CA PHE A 198 -15.27 -11.77 9.26
C PHE A 198 -13.99 -10.93 9.46
N ARG A 199 -14.08 -9.83 10.22
CA ARG A 199 -12.93 -8.98 10.57
C ARG A 199 -11.85 -9.76 11.30
N ALA A 200 -12.22 -10.60 12.27
CA ALA A 200 -11.28 -11.40 13.05
C ALA A 200 -10.53 -12.41 12.18
N CYS A 201 -11.25 -13.22 11.39
CA CYS A 201 -10.64 -14.17 10.45
C CYS A 201 -9.68 -13.46 9.47
N HIS A 202 -10.12 -12.35 8.89
CA HIS A 202 -9.31 -11.56 7.96
C HIS A 202 -8.07 -10.97 8.65
N SER A 203 -8.21 -10.39 9.84
CA SER A 203 -7.10 -9.79 10.58
C SER A 203 -6.06 -10.83 11.00
N HIS A 204 -6.47 -12.02 11.44
CA HIS A 204 -5.55 -13.11 11.74
C HIS A 204 -4.82 -13.61 10.49
N ALA A 205 -5.52 -13.76 9.36
CA ALA A 205 -4.89 -14.11 8.09
C ALA A 205 -3.88 -13.04 7.64
N GLU A 206 -4.23 -11.76 7.73
CA GLU A 206 -3.32 -10.64 7.44
C GLU A 206 -2.06 -10.72 8.31
N ARG A 207 -2.18 -10.94 9.63
CA ARG A 207 -1.02 -11.02 10.53
C ARG A 207 -0.12 -12.20 10.22
N LEU A 208 -0.69 -13.36 9.89
CA LEU A 208 0.11 -14.51 9.43
C LEU A 208 0.94 -14.11 8.22
N LEU A 209 0.31 -13.47 7.24
CA LEU A 209 0.94 -13.08 5.98
C LEU A 209 1.97 -11.95 6.10
N THR A 210 1.76 -11.00 7.02
CA THR A 210 2.54 -9.75 7.10
C THR A 210 3.58 -9.73 8.21
N ILE A 211 3.48 -10.62 9.21
CA ILE A 211 4.39 -10.69 10.36
C ILE A 211 4.99 -12.08 10.50
N TRP A 212 4.15 -13.11 10.70
CA TRP A 212 4.65 -14.46 11.05
C TRP A 212 5.40 -15.13 9.91
N ILE A 213 4.79 -15.25 8.73
CA ILE A 213 5.40 -15.89 7.56
C ILE A 213 6.69 -15.16 7.17
N PRO A 214 6.73 -13.81 7.02
CA PRO A 214 7.98 -13.10 6.75
C PRO A 214 9.02 -13.27 7.85
N GLY A 215 8.61 -13.23 9.13
CA GLY A 215 9.51 -13.41 10.27
C GLY A 215 10.18 -14.79 10.28
N PHE A 216 9.43 -15.85 10.00
CA PHE A 216 9.97 -17.21 9.88
C PHE A 216 10.84 -17.39 8.63
N ASN A 217 10.49 -16.77 7.49
CA ASN A 217 11.37 -16.77 6.32
C ASN A 217 12.71 -16.06 6.61
N LEU A 218 12.68 -14.91 7.31
CA LEU A 218 13.89 -14.21 7.72
C LEU A 218 14.71 -15.00 8.75
N ALA A 219 14.05 -15.72 9.67
CA ALA A 219 14.72 -16.61 10.59
C ALA A 219 15.40 -17.79 9.86
N GLN A 220 14.76 -18.36 8.85
CA GLN A 220 15.34 -19.40 8.00
C GLN A 220 16.54 -18.85 7.20
N LEU A 221 16.47 -17.60 6.71
CA LEU A 221 17.62 -16.94 6.10
C LEU A 221 18.76 -16.71 7.10
N ALA A 222 18.42 -16.32 8.34
CA ALA A 222 19.40 -16.13 9.41
C ALA A 222 20.07 -17.46 9.84
N LEU A 223 19.38 -18.60 9.75
CA LEU A 223 20.01 -19.92 9.92
C LEU A 223 21.10 -20.20 8.89
N GLY A 224 21.06 -19.55 7.71
CA GLY A 224 22.14 -19.64 6.73
C GLY A 224 23.51 -19.20 7.29
N ILE A 225 23.53 -18.32 8.30
CA ILE A 225 24.77 -17.89 8.99
C ILE A 225 25.45 -19.08 9.68
N LEU A 226 24.72 -20.14 10.04
CA LEU A 226 25.27 -21.32 10.69
C LEU A 226 26.19 -22.16 9.78
N ILE A 227 26.17 -21.89 8.46
CA ILE A 227 27.14 -22.48 7.52
C ILE A 227 28.56 -21.91 7.78
N VAL A 228 28.67 -20.68 8.27
CA VAL A 228 29.97 -20.02 8.51
C VAL A 228 30.84 -20.78 9.52
N PRO A 229 30.34 -21.16 10.72
CA PRO A 229 31.08 -22.05 11.62
C PRO A 229 31.62 -23.32 10.95
N GLN A 230 30.80 -24.02 10.16
CA GLN A 230 31.23 -25.23 9.44
C GLN A 230 32.38 -24.92 8.47
N MET A 231 32.25 -23.86 7.65
CA MET A 231 33.30 -23.47 6.70
C MET A 231 34.61 -23.11 7.38
N LEU A 232 34.55 -22.45 8.54
CA LEU A 232 35.73 -22.06 9.30
C LEU A 232 36.41 -23.24 10.02
N TYR A 233 35.64 -24.24 10.46
CA TYR A 233 36.19 -25.49 11.01
C TYR A 233 36.75 -26.42 9.94
N ALA A 234 36.26 -26.35 8.70
CA ALA A 234 36.77 -27.11 7.57
C ALA A 234 38.14 -26.59 7.05
N MET A 235 38.60 -25.41 7.50
CA MET A 235 39.90 -24.88 7.13
C MET A 235 41.04 -25.72 7.74
N PRO A 236 42.16 -25.95 7.03
CA PRO A 236 43.26 -26.82 7.49
C PRO A 236 43.91 -26.39 8.82
N HIS A 237 43.74 -25.13 9.21
CA HIS A 237 44.31 -24.55 10.42
C HIS A 237 43.20 -24.05 11.35
N SER A 238 43.31 -24.36 12.66
CA SER A 238 42.39 -23.89 13.71
C SER A 238 42.32 -22.36 13.86
N LEU A 239 43.22 -21.65 13.17
CA LEU A 239 43.23 -20.20 13.06
C LEU A 239 41.91 -19.64 12.51
N GLY A 240 41.30 -20.31 11.51
CA GLY A 240 40.03 -19.88 10.92
C GLY A 240 38.88 -19.84 11.93
N ALA A 241 38.68 -20.93 12.67
CA ALA A 241 37.68 -21.00 13.74
C ALA A 241 37.97 -20.00 14.88
N THR A 242 39.25 -19.84 15.26
CA THR A 242 39.66 -18.89 16.32
C THR A 242 39.33 -17.44 15.95
N ILE A 243 39.66 -17.03 14.72
CA ILE A 243 39.32 -15.71 14.19
C ILE A 243 37.79 -15.54 14.11
N GLY A 244 37.09 -16.56 13.62
CA GLY A 244 35.62 -16.57 13.55
C GLY A 244 34.96 -16.30 14.89
N ILE A 245 35.39 -17.02 15.94
CA ILE A 245 34.87 -16.86 17.31
C ILE A 245 35.13 -15.43 17.81
N GLY A 246 36.34 -14.91 17.58
CA GLY A 246 36.69 -13.52 17.94
C GLY A 246 35.80 -12.49 17.24
N VAL A 247 35.59 -12.63 15.93
CA VAL A 247 34.74 -11.72 15.14
C VAL A 247 33.29 -11.80 15.60
N THR A 248 32.73 -13.00 15.78
CA THR A 248 31.34 -13.16 16.25
C THR A 248 31.16 -12.61 17.66
N PHE A 249 32.11 -12.82 18.56
CA PHE A 249 32.09 -12.21 19.90
C PHE A 249 32.12 -10.67 19.82
N ALA A 250 32.99 -10.12 18.97
CA ALA A 250 33.06 -8.68 18.75
C ALA A 250 31.71 -8.11 18.28
N LEU A 251 31.05 -8.77 17.33
CA LEU A 251 29.74 -8.36 16.81
C LEU A 251 28.67 -8.37 17.91
N LEU A 252 28.65 -9.39 18.78
CA LEU A 252 27.72 -9.47 19.90
C LEU A 252 27.95 -8.34 20.92
N VAL A 253 29.20 -8.09 21.29
CA VAL A 253 29.56 -7.00 22.22
C VAL A 253 29.21 -5.64 21.61
N LEU A 254 29.57 -5.40 20.34
CA LEU A 254 29.22 -4.16 19.65
C LEU A 254 27.70 -3.97 19.57
N GLY A 255 26.94 -5.02 19.27
CA GLY A 255 25.47 -4.98 19.28
C GLY A 255 24.90 -4.60 20.64
N ALA A 256 25.40 -5.23 21.72
CA ALA A 256 25.00 -4.91 23.09
C ALA A 256 25.33 -3.46 23.47
N LEU A 257 26.53 -2.99 23.10
CA LEU A 257 26.94 -1.60 23.31
C LEU A 257 26.04 -0.61 22.57
N VAL A 258 25.65 -0.90 21.32
CA VAL A 258 24.71 -0.05 20.56
C VAL A 258 23.35 0.05 21.25
N ILE A 259 22.84 -1.06 21.80
CA ILE A 259 21.59 -1.07 22.58
C ILE A 259 21.76 -0.26 23.87
N LEU A 260 22.89 -0.41 24.56
CA LEU A 260 23.18 0.25 25.82
C LEU A 260 23.53 1.74 25.65
N ARG A 261 23.89 2.18 24.43
CA ARG A 261 24.20 3.58 24.09
C ARG A 261 23.11 4.55 24.53
N ARG A 262 21.84 4.14 24.50
CA ARG A 262 20.71 4.98 24.95
C ARG A 262 20.77 5.34 26.44
N HIS A 263 21.52 4.57 27.24
CA HIS A 263 21.71 4.78 28.67
C HIS A 263 23.11 5.31 29.01
N LEU A 264 24.08 5.13 28.11
CA LEU A 264 25.46 5.59 28.27
C LEU A 264 25.67 6.92 27.54
N THR A 265 25.34 8.03 28.21
CA THR A 265 25.68 9.38 27.74
C THR A 265 27.05 9.76 28.28
N GLY A 266 28.05 9.97 27.41
CA GLY A 266 29.39 10.40 27.86
C GLY A 266 30.52 10.23 26.84
N THR A 267 31.67 10.85 27.15
CA THR A 267 32.93 10.81 26.38
C THR A 267 33.61 9.44 26.35
N ALA A 268 33.09 8.45 27.08
CA ALA A 268 33.65 7.10 27.15
C ALA A 268 33.38 6.23 25.91
N TRP A 269 32.40 6.59 25.06
CA TRP A 269 31.96 5.76 23.93
C TRP A 269 33.06 5.36 22.94
N PRO A 270 33.97 6.25 22.50
CA PRO A 270 35.06 5.87 21.60
C PRO A 270 36.03 4.84 22.21
N TRP A 271 36.18 4.83 23.53
CA TRP A 271 37.08 3.91 24.25
C TRP A 271 36.51 2.49 24.39
N LEU A 272 35.21 2.30 24.13
CA LEU A 272 34.59 0.97 24.16
C LEU A 272 34.98 0.11 22.95
N PHE A 273 35.35 0.72 21.82
CA PHE A 273 35.81 0.00 20.62
C PHE A 273 37.14 -0.76 20.82
N PRO A 274 38.24 -0.12 21.30
CA PRO A 274 39.49 -0.84 21.56
C PRO A 274 39.32 -1.88 22.68
N LEU A 275 38.51 -1.61 23.71
CA LEU A 275 38.19 -2.60 24.75
C LEU A 275 37.46 -3.82 24.17
N THR A 276 36.54 -3.61 23.23
CA THR A 276 35.85 -4.70 22.53
C THR A 276 36.82 -5.53 21.70
N ALA A 277 37.78 -4.90 21.01
CA ALA A 277 38.80 -5.61 20.25
C ALA A 277 39.69 -6.49 21.14
N VAL A 278 40.15 -5.95 22.29
CA VAL A 278 40.93 -6.70 23.27
C VAL A 278 40.11 -7.85 23.87
N ALA A 279 38.88 -7.60 24.29
CA ALA A 279 37.99 -8.64 24.83
C ALA A 279 37.71 -9.76 23.81
N SER A 280 37.57 -9.41 22.54
CA SER A 280 37.35 -10.36 21.44
C SER A 280 38.57 -11.23 21.16
N LEU A 281 39.78 -10.65 21.25
CA LEU A 281 41.02 -11.41 21.15
C LEU A 281 41.17 -12.40 22.32
N ILE A 282 40.86 -11.94 23.54
CA ILE A 282 40.87 -12.81 24.73
C ILE A 282 39.85 -13.94 24.58
N ALA A 283 38.62 -13.63 24.13
CA ALA A 283 37.57 -14.63 23.90
C ALA A 283 37.97 -15.64 22.82
N ALA A 284 38.54 -15.19 21.71
CA ALA A 284 39.03 -16.05 20.63
C ALA A 284 40.04 -17.09 21.13
N LEU A 285 40.98 -16.68 21.97
CA LEU A 285 42.03 -17.55 22.50
C LEU A 285 41.56 -18.38 23.71
N GLY A 286 40.62 -17.86 24.51
CA GLY A 286 40.17 -18.44 25.77
C GLY A 286 39.01 -19.43 25.61
N LEU A 287 37.97 -19.08 24.86
CA LEU A 287 36.75 -19.89 24.75
C LEU A 287 37.02 -21.31 24.20
N PRO A 288 37.84 -21.53 23.16
CA PRO A 288 38.13 -22.88 22.69
C PRO A 288 38.78 -23.77 23.76
N ARG A 289 39.59 -23.18 24.65
CA ARG A 289 40.25 -23.90 25.75
C ARG A 289 39.29 -24.21 26.89
N LEU A 290 38.37 -23.30 27.18
CA LEU A 290 37.38 -23.45 28.25
C LEU A 290 36.28 -24.44 27.90
N PHE A 291 35.76 -24.41 26.67
CA PHE A 291 34.60 -25.20 26.27
C PHE A 291 34.95 -26.50 25.54
N GLY A 292 36.19 -26.66 25.05
CA GLY A 292 36.70 -27.91 24.49
C GLY A 292 35.80 -28.50 23.41
N GLN A 293 35.19 -29.65 23.70
CA GLN A 293 34.29 -30.36 22.78
C GLN A 293 32.96 -29.61 22.52
N TRP A 294 32.53 -28.75 23.44
CA TRP A 294 31.29 -27.96 23.32
C TRP A 294 31.47 -26.67 22.53
N MET A 295 32.72 -26.29 22.20
CA MET A 295 33.01 -25.05 21.49
C MET A 295 32.26 -24.91 20.15
N PRO A 296 32.10 -25.96 19.31
CA PRO A 296 31.40 -25.78 18.05
C PRO A 296 29.92 -25.44 18.26
N LEU A 297 29.29 -25.96 19.32
CA LEU A 297 27.90 -25.65 19.66
C LEU A 297 27.79 -24.21 20.14
N LEU A 298 28.70 -23.80 21.04
CA LEU A 298 28.78 -22.40 21.48
C LEU A 298 29.00 -21.45 20.30
N PHE A 299 29.83 -21.84 19.32
CA PHE A 299 30.07 -21.00 18.14
C PHE A 299 28.82 -20.87 17.25
N VAL A 300 28.05 -21.96 17.08
CA VAL A 300 26.75 -21.92 16.40
C VAL A 300 25.77 -21.01 17.13
N GLU A 301 25.64 -21.16 18.46
CA GLU A 301 24.73 -20.34 19.26
C GLU A 301 25.12 -18.85 19.21
N MET A 302 26.42 -18.54 19.25
CA MET A 302 26.91 -17.18 19.06
C MET A 302 26.59 -16.65 17.65
N ALA A 303 26.75 -17.47 16.61
CA ALA A 303 26.42 -17.10 15.23
C ALA A 303 24.92 -16.88 15.04
N TRP A 304 24.09 -17.74 15.64
CA TRP A 304 22.64 -17.58 15.71
C TRP A 304 22.27 -16.28 16.45
N ALA A 305 22.88 -15.99 17.59
CA ALA A 305 22.61 -14.77 18.35
C ALA A 305 22.90 -13.49 17.54
N VAL A 306 23.92 -13.49 16.67
CA VAL A 306 24.16 -12.38 15.72
C VAL A 306 23.01 -12.27 14.71
N GLY A 307 22.60 -13.39 14.10
CA GLY A 307 21.47 -13.42 13.17
C GLY A 307 20.15 -13.00 13.81
N ALA A 308 19.86 -13.50 15.01
CA ALA A 308 18.70 -13.15 15.81
C ALA A 308 18.70 -11.66 16.21
N GLY A 309 19.86 -11.10 16.59
CA GLY A 309 20.02 -9.68 16.85
C GLY A 309 19.68 -8.82 15.63
N ALA A 310 20.16 -9.21 14.45
CA ALA A 310 19.82 -8.55 13.19
C ALA A 310 18.33 -8.65 12.86
N LEU A 311 17.72 -9.82 13.07
CA LEU A 311 16.28 -10.05 12.87
C LEU A 311 15.44 -9.14 13.78
N VAL A 312 15.74 -9.09 15.09
CA VAL A 312 15.02 -8.24 16.05
C VAL A 312 15.24 -6.76 15.75
N ALA A 313 16.45 -6.36 15.34
CA ALA A 313 16.71 -4.98 14.93
C ALA A 313 15.88 -4.58 13.70
N LEU A 314 15.82 -5.44 12.68
CA LEU A 314 14.98 -5.23 11.49
C LEU A 314 13.49 -5.18 11.87
N ALA A 315 13.04 -6.10 12.72
CA ALA A 315 11.67 -6.14 13.21
C ALA A 315 11.30 -4.88 13.99
N LYS A 316 12.21 -4.33 14.80
CA LYS A 316 12.00 -3.07 15.53
C LYS A 316 11.87 -1.86 14.60
N ILE A 317 12.59 -1.85 13.47
CA ILE A 317 12.40 -0.83 12.43
C ILE A 317 11.03 -1.00 11.77
N TYR A 318 10.64 -2.25 11.50
CA TYR A 318 9.35 -2.58 10.90
C TYR A 318 8.16 -2.36 11.87
N ASP A 319 8.39 -2.41 13.18
CA ASP A 319 7.37 -2.24 14.20
C ASP A 319 6.69 -0.86 14.15
N ARG A 320 7.45 0.19 13.78
CA ARG A 320 6.89 1.53 13.50
C ARG A 320 5.82 1.51 12.41
N ARG A 321 5.87 0.52 11.50
CA ARG A 321 4.98 0.33 10.37
C ARG A 321 3.91 -0.73 10.62
N ARG A 322 4.21 -1.72 11.45
CA ARG A 322 3.34 -2.83 11.87
C ARG A 322 3.57 -3.14 13.35
N PRO A 323 2.79 -2.53 14.25
CA PRO A 323 2.88 -2.80 15.68
C PRO A 323 2.79 -4.29 16.01
N GLY A 324 3.64 -4.76 16.92
CA GLY A 324 3.72 -6.16 17.33
C GLY A 324 4.73 -6.99 16.53
N ALA A 325 5.35 -6.42 15.48
CA ALA A 325 6.36 -7.12 14.71
C ALA A 325 7.61 -7.44 15.55
N SER A 326 7.97 -6.55 16.49
CA SER A 326 9.14 -6.76 17.35
C SER A 326 8.94 -7.91 18.34
N GLU A 327 7.75 -7.98 18.94
CA GLU A 327 7.32 -8.99 19.91
C GLU A 327 7.25 -10.36 19.26
N VAL A 328 6.59 -10.46 18.10
CA VAL A 328 6.52 -11.70 17.33
C VAL A 328 7.91 -12.16 16.90
N SER A 329 8.79 -11.25 16.50
CA SER A 329 10.16 -11.63 16.11
C SER A 329 10.98 -12.15 17.29
N MET A 330 10.81 -11.60 18.50
CA MET A 330 11.42 -12.16 19.71
C MET A 330 10.89 -13.57 20.01
N MET A 331 9.59 -13.82 19.82
CA MET A 331 9.02 -15.16 19.95
C MET A 331 9.61 -16.13 18.92
N ILE A 332 9.73 -15.71 17.66
CA ILE A 332 10.36 -16.52 16.60
C ILE A 332 11.81 -16.84 16.96
N VAL A 333 12.58 -15.87 17.45
CA VAL A 333 13.96 -16.09 17.90
C VAL A 333 14.02 -17.15 19.01
N ALA A 334 13.12 -17.06 20.00
CA ALA A 334 13.05 -18.03 21.07
C ALA A 334 12.68 -19.44 20.56
N ILE A 335 11.72 -19.54 19.63
CA ILE A 335 11.32 -20.82 19.01
C ILE A 335 12.52 -21.46 18.29
N VAL A 336 13.26 -20.69 17.50
CA VAL A 336 14.43 -21.21 16.77
C VAL A 336 15.55 -21.63 17.72
N ALA A 337 15.80 -20.87 18.78
CA ALA A 337 16.78 -21.26 19.80
C ALA A 337 16.40 -22.59 20.48
N VAL A 338 15.11 -22.79 20.78
CA VAL A 338 14.61 -24.07 21.32
C VAL A 338 14.79 -25.22 20.31
N ILE A 339 14.53 -24.98 19.02
CA ILE A 339 14.75 -25.98 17.97
C ILE A 339 16.23 -26.36 17.87
N LEU A 340 17.13 -25.36 17.83
CA LEU A 340 18.57 -25.59 17.77
C LEU A 340 19.06 -26.39 18.98
N ALA A 341 18.64 -26.01 20.18
CA ALA A 341 18.96 -26.76 21.39
C ALA A 341 18.42 -28.20 21.32
N ALA A 342 17.16 -28.40 20.93
CA ALA A 342 16.54 -29.72 20.85
C ALA A 342 17.26 -30.63 19.84
N VAL A 343 17.61 -30.13 18.65
CA VAL A 343 18.37 -30.89 17.66
C VAL A 343 19.77 -31.23 18.19
N ALA A 344 20.45 -30.29 18.86
CA ALA A 344 21.76 -30.53 19.47
C ALA A 344 21.73 -31.56 20.61
N PHE A 345 20.57 -31.77 21.26
CA PHE A 345 20.39 -32.81 22.27
C PHE A 345 20.12 -34.20 21.69
N VAL A 346 19.50 -34.28 20.51
CA VAL A 346 19.11 -35.55 19.88
C VAL A 346 20.23 -36.13 19.02
N GLU A 347 20.94 -35.28 18.30
CA GLU A 347 21.98 -35.71 17.35
C GLU A 347 23.39 -35.56 17.93
N PRO A 348 24.25 -36.60 17.87
CA PRO A 348 25.64 -36.49 18.30
C PRO A 348 26.37 -35.43 17.45
N PHE A 349 26.74 -34.33 18.11
CA PHE A 349 27.25 -33.14 17.46
C PHE A 349 28.76 -32.99 17.66
N ASP A 350 29.49 -32.85 16.55
CA ASP A 350 30.93 -32.57 16.53
C ASP A 350 31.29 -31.50 15.47
N ARG A 351 32.60 -31.22 15.33
CA ARG A 351 33.13 -30.22 14.38
C ARG A 351 32.86 -30.53 12.92
N SER A 352 32.59 -31.80 12.58
CA SER A 352 32.40 -32.24 11.20
C SER A 352 30.95 -32.10 10.73
N ASN A 353 30.00 -32.06 11.66
CA ASN A 353 28.56 -32.14 11.37
C ASN A 353 27.75 -30.91 11.80
N ILE A 354 28.38 -29.72 11.89
CA ILE A 354 27.67 -28.48 12.28
C ILE A 354 26.55 -28.14 11.30
N TRP A 355 26.77 -28.41 10.01
CA TRP A 355 25.76 -28.22 8.98
C TRP A 355 24.49 -29.05 9.22
N LEU A 356 24.58 -30.21 9.87
CA LEU A 356 23.45 -31.09 10.15
C LEU A 356 22.45 -30.43 11.11
N LEU A 357 22.96 -29.69 12.09
CA LEU A 357 22.16 -28.88 13.02
C LEU A 357 21.36 -27.80 12.28
N ALA A 358 22.01 -27.11 11.34
CA ALA A 358 21.37 -26.09 10.52
C ALA A 358 20.29 -26.69 9.58
N VAL A 359 20.56 -27.87 9.00
CA VAL A 359 19.62 -28.59 8.14
C VAL A 359 18.39 -29.04 8.92
N TYR A 360 18.57 -29.73 10.04
CA TYR A 360 17.43 -30.17 10.84
C TYR A 360 16.65 -28.98 11.37
N ALA A 361 17.29 -27.96 11.93
CA ALA A 361 16.58 -26.75 12.34
C ALA A 361 15.83 -26.09 11.17
N GLY A 362 16.42 -26.09 9.97
CA GLY A 362 15.78 -25.66 8.74
C GLY A 362 14.55 -26.49 8.36
N ILE A 363 14.59 -27.82 8.48
CA ILE A 363 13.45 -28.71 8.24
C ILE A 363 12.32 -28.43 9.23
N TRP A 364 12.62 -28.30 10.52
CA TRP A 364 11.63 -27.99 11.54
C TRP A 364 10.98 -26.61 11.29
N LEU A 365 11.78 -25.59 10.93
CA LEU A 365 11.24 -24.29 10.54
C LEU A 365 10.40 -24.35 9.27
N TYR A 366 10.80 -25.16 8.29
CA TYR A 366 10.03 -25.38 7.08
C TYR A 366 8.67 -26.02 7.41
N CYS A 367 8.62 -27.02 8.29
CA CYS A 367 7.36 -27.60 8.77
C CYS A 367 6.47 -26.55 9.45
N LEU A 368 7.04 -25.71 10.32
CA LEU A 368 6.30 -24.60 10.94
C LEU A 368 5.79 -23.61 9.89
N LEU A 369 6.62 -23.25 8.91
CA LEU A 369 6.24 -22.33 7.83
C LEU A 369 5.11 -22.90 6.97
N ASN A 370 5.13 -24.19 6.67
CA ASN A 370 4.01 -24.87 6.01
C ASN A 370 2.74 -24.81 6.85
N GLY A 371 2.84 -25.10 8.16
CA GLY A 371 1.72 -24.97 9.09
C GLY A 371 1.11 -23.56 9.10
N LEU A 372 1.95 -22.52 9.06
CA LEU A 372 1.50 -21.13 8.97
C LEU A 372 0.82 -20.80 7.65
N TRP A 373 1.33 -21.31 6.52
CA TRP A 373 0.66 -21.16 5.22
C TRP A 373 -0.68 -21.90 5.17
N SER A 374 -0.75 -23.11 5.72
CA SER A 374 -2.01 -23.85 5.86
C SER A 374 -3.01 -23.10 6.73
N ALA A 375 -2.57 -22.55 7.86
CA ALA A 375 -3.39 -21.72 8.74
C ALA A 375 -3.86 -20.44 8.02
N PHE A 376 -2.99 -19.80 7.23
CA PHE A 376 -3.35 -18.65 6.40
C PHE A 376 -4.45 -19.01 5.38
N ILE A 377 -4.28 -20.12 4.64
CA ILE A 377 -5.28 -20.58 3.65
C ILE A 377 -6.61 -20.91 4.34
N ALA A 378 -6.57 -21.59 5.49
CA ALA A 378 -7.76 -21.91 6.27
C ALA A 378 -8.49 -20.64 6.77
N LEU A 379 -7.76 -19.65 7.28
CA LEU A 379 -8.35 -18.39 7.71
C LEU A 379 -8.87 -17.55 6.52
N ALA A 380 -8.17 -17.55 5.38
CA ALA A 380 -8.63 -16.91 4.16
C ALA A 380 -9.92 -17.57 3.62
N PHE A 381 -10.03 -18.89 3.75
CA PHE A 381 -11.25 -19.64 3.45
C PHE A 381 -12.40 -19.24 4.39
N LEU A 382 -12.17 -19.26 5.70
CA LEU A 382 -13.17 -18.85 6.70
C LEU A 382 -13.59 -17.38 6.52
N SER A 383 -12.65 -16.51 6.20
CA SER A 383 -12.91 -15.11 5.81
C SER A 383 -13.81 -15.04 4.57
N THR A 384 -13.56 -15.87 3.55
CA THR A 384 -14.41 -15.95 2.36
C THR A 384 -15.82 -16.47 2.66
N LEU A 385 -15.96 -17.46 3.54
CA LEU A 385 -17.26 -17.95 3.99
C LEU A 385 -18.01 -16.88 4.77
N ALA A 386 -17.35 -16.22 5.73
CA ALA A 386 -17.94 -15.12 6.48
C ALA A 386 -18.39 -13.99 5.56
N ALA A 387 -17.56 -13.64 4.57
CA ALA A 387 -17.90 -12.66 3.52
C ALA A 387 -19.15 -13.05 2.73
N TYR A 388 -19.31 -14.33 2.41
CA TYR A 388 -20.50 -14.83 1.74
C TYR A 388 -21.73 -14.66 2.63
N PHE A 389 -21.67 -15.05 3.90
CA PHE A 389 -22.80 -14.89 4.83
C PHE A 389 -23.20 -13.43 5.05
N VAL A 390 -22.24 -12.51 5.21
CA VAL A 390 -22.56 -11.08 5.40
C VAL A 390 -23.11 -10.41 4.14
N SER A 391 -22.87 -11.00 2.96
CA SER A 391 -23.35 -10.50 1.67
C SER A 391 -24.57 -11.26 1.13
N TRP A 392 -24.92 -12.38 1.75
CA TRP A 392 -26.00 -13.27 1.34
C TRP A 392 -27.35 -12.57 1.47
N ASN A 393 -28.14 -12.54 0.40
CA ASN A 393 -29.47 -11.92 0.33
C ASN A 393 -29.56 -10.44 0.72
N VAL A 394 -28.43 -9.75 0.83
CA VAL A 394 -28.39 -8.32 1.14
C VAL A 394 -28.75 -7.49 -0.09
N LYS A 395 -29.71 -6.57 0.05
CA LYS A 395 -30.07 -5.58 -0.98
C LYS A 395 -29.08 -4.40 -1.07
N GLU A 396 -28.42 -4.08 0.04
CA GLU A 396 -27.42 -3.01 0.15
C GLU A 396 -26.13 -3.37 -0.62
N PRO A 397 -25.79 -2.66 -1.72
CA PRO A 397 -24.64 -3.01 -2.55
C PRO A 397 -23.29 -2.68 -1.87
N GLU A 398 -23.28 -1.80 -0.88
CA GLU A 398 -22.11 -1.44 -0.07
C GLU A 398 -21.50 -2.63 0.68
N LYS A 399 -22.34 -3.45 1.35
CA LYS A 399 -21.89 -4.66 2.06
C LYS A 399 -21.15 -5.62 1.13
N ARG A 400 -21.71 -5.85 -0.06
CA ARG A 400 -21.10 -6.72 -1.09
C ARG A 400 -19.75 -6.18 -1.56
N ARG A 401 -19.62 -4.86 -1.71
CA ARG A 401 -18.39 -4.20 -2.15
C ARG A 401 -17.30 -4.23 -1.07
N ALA A 402 -17.65 -4.00 0.20
CA ALA A 402 -16.73 -4.12 1.32
C ALA A 402 -16.20 -5.56 1.46
N ALA A 403 -17.11 -6.54 1.45
CA ALA A 403 -16.76 -7.96 1.53
C ALA A 403 -15.87 -8.42 0.37
N TRP A 404 -16.16 -7.97 -0.85
CA TRP A 404 -15.35 -8.27 -2.02
C TRP A 404 -13.94 -7.66 -1.92
N THR A 405 -13.84 -6.39 -1.51
CA THR A 405 -12.55 -5.71 -1.34
C THR A 405 -11.69 -6.43 -0.30
N ALA A 406 -12.27 -6.79 0.84
CA ALA A 406 -11.57 -7.52 1.88
C ALA A 406 -10.98 -8.84 1.37
N ASN A 407 -11.77 -9.70 0.73
CA ASN A 407 -11.25 -10.97 0.22
C ASN A 407 -10.20 -10.79 -0.89
N LEU A 408 -10.44 -9.87 -1.83
CA LEU A 408 -9.50 -9.64 -2.93
C LEU A 408 -8.14 -9.14 -2.42
N SER A 409 -8.19 -8.21 -1.46
CA SER A 409 -7.00 -7.64 -0.82
C SER A 409 -6.24 -8.64 0.05
N LEU A 410 -6.87 -9.74 0.49
CA LEU A 410 -6.19 -10.82 1.21
C LEU A 410 -5.56 -11.82 0.24
N VAL A 411 -6.34 -12.31 -0.74
CA VAL A 411 -5.90 -13.42 -1.59
C VAL A 411 -4.87 -13.00 -2.63
N LEU A 412 -5.04 -11.84 -3.29
CA LEU A 412 -4.09 -11.43 -4.32
C LEU A 412 -2.69 -11.16 -3.75
N PRO A 413 -2.51 -10.37 -2.66
CA PRO A 413 -1.21 -10.23 -2.04
C PRO A 413 -0.70 -11.54 -1.44
N GLY A 414 -1.56 -12.36 -0.85
CA GLY A 414 -1.18 -13.69 -0.35
C GLY A 414 -0.56 -14.57 -1.43
N PHE A 415 -1.21 -14.62 -2.58
CA PHE A 415 -0.70 -15.34 -3.76
C PHE A 415 0.61 -14.72 -4.27
N ALA A 416 0.68 -13.40 -4.42
CA ALA A 416 1.90 -12.72 -4.87
C ALA A 416 3.08 -12.96 -3.92
N ILE A 417 2.87 -12.90 -2.60
CA ILE A 417 3.88 -13.17 -1.58
C ILE A 417 4.34 -14.63 -1.64
N LEU A 418 3.42 -15.58 -1.85
CA LEU A 418 3.77 -16.99 -2.06
C LEU A 418 4.70 -17.14 -3.27
N LEU A 419 4.35 -16.55 -4.43
CA LEU A 419 5.18 -16.57 -5.64
C LEU A 419 6.58 -15.97 -5.38
N LEU A 420 6.63 -14.81 -4.72
CA LEU A 420 7.87 -14.11 -4.42
C LEU A 420 8.76 -14.91 -3.46
N ASN A 421 8.19 -15.46 -2.39
CA ASN A 421 8.94 -16.28 -1.44
C ASN A 421 9.54 -17.51 -2.12
N LEU A 422 8.76 -18.23 -2.91
CA LEU A 422 9.24 -19.40 -3.65
C LEU A 422 10.38 -19.02 -4.61
N ALA A 423 10.22 -17.92 -5.37
CA ALA A 423 11.25 -17.46 -6.29
C ALA A 423 12.53 -17.00 -5.57
N ILE A 424 12.40 -16.33 -4.43
CA ILE A 424 13.55 -15.94 -3.59
C ILE A 424 14.30 -17.18 -3.14
N TRP A 425 13.61 -18.21 -2.64
CA TRP A 425 14.28 -19.43 -2.18
C TRP A 425 14.95 -20.20 -3.31
N TRP A 426 14.32 -20.31 -4.48
CA TRP A 426 14.98 -20.85 -5.68
C TRP A 426 16.23 -20.04 -6.06
N GLY A 427 16.16 -18.71 -5.96
CA GLY A 427 17.31 -17.82 -6.17
C GLY A 427 18.42 -18.04 -5.14
N VAL A 428 18.09 -18.22 -3.86
CA VAL A 428 19.05 -18.51 -2.78
C VAL A 428 19.76 -19.84 -3.05
N VAL A 429 19.04 -20.89 -3.46
CA VAL A 429 19.65 -22.18 -3.85
C VAL A 429 20.59 -22.00 -5.03
N GLY A 430 20.16 -21.29 -6.08
CA GLY A 430 20.98 -21.03 -7.27
C GLY A 430 22.25 -20.24 -6.97
N LEU A 431 22.19 -19.22 -6.13
CA LEU A 431 23.37 -18.46 -5.69
C LEU A 431 24.27 -19.28 -4.75
N GLY A 432 23.67 -20.18 -3.98
CA GLY A 432 24.33 -21.05 -3.05
C GLY A 432 25.05 -22.24 -3.70
N GLU A 433 24.90 -22.50 -5.00
CA GLU A 433 25.45 -23.71 -5.64
C GLU A 433 26.96 -23.92 -5.42
N ASN A 434 27.73 -22.84 -5.34
CA ASN A 434 29.18 -22.92 -5.12
C ASN A 434 29.58 -23.08 -3.64
N ILE A 435 28.65 -22.86 -2.72
CA ILE A 435 28.87 -22.85 -1.27
C ILE A 435 28.23 -24.09 -0.62
N LEU A 436 27.06 -24.47 -1.10
CA LEU A 436 26.28 -25.61 -0.64
C LEU A 436 26.89 -26.89 -1.23
N GLY A 437 27.29 -27.84 -0.38
CA GLY A 437 27.67 -29.17 -0.85
C GLY A 437 26.51 -29.84 -1.60
N PRO A 438 26.79 -30.81 -2.50
CA PRO A 438 25.79 -31.41 -3.39
C PRO A 438 24.62 -32.04 -2.62
N ARG A 439 24.88 -32.67 -1.48
CA ARG A 439 23.85 -33.27 -0.61
C ARG A 439 22.90 -32.23 -0.02
N LEU A 440 23.43 -31.09 0.44
CA LEU A 440 22.64 -30.02 1.02
C LEU A 440 21.76 -29.36 -0.05
N LYS A 441 22.32 -29.16 -1.24
CA LYS A 441 21.57 -28.68 -2.41
C LYS A 441 20.39 -29.59 -2.73
N GLU A 442 20.64 -30.90 -2.89
CA GLU A 442 19.60 -31.89 -3.20
C GLU A 442 18.46 -31.90 -2.16
N GLN A 443 18.79 -31.79 -0.87
CA GLN A 443 17.80 -31.71 0.19
C GLN A 443 16.95 -30.43 0.12
N ILE A 444 17.57 -29.27 -0.13
CA ILE A 444 16.82 -28.01 -0.26
C ILE A 444 15.96 -28.01 -1.53
N GLU A 445 16.48 -28.53 -2.66
CA GLU A 445 15.71 -28.66 -3.90
C GLU A 445 14.51 -29.60 -3.75
N ALA A 446 14.64 -30.68 -2.98
CA ALA A 446 13.52 -31.56 -2.66
C ALA A 446 12.43 -30.81 -1.87
N ILE A 447 12.82 -30.03 -0.86
CA ILE A 447 11.91 -29.19 -0.07
C ILE A 447 11.18 -28.18 -0.95
N LEU A 448 11.90 -27.48 -1.84
CA LEU A 448 11.30 -26.51 -2.76
C LEU A 448 10.37 -27.17 -3.77
N THR A 449 10.74 -28.34 -4.28
CA THR A 449 9.89 -29.12 -5.20
C THR A 449 8.56 -29.52 -4.54
N ILE A 450 8.59 -29.93 -3.27
CA ILE A 450 7.38 -30.22 -2.48
C ILE A 450 6.53 -28.96 -2.30
N SER A 451 7.16 -27.80 -2.16
CA SER A 451 6.48 -26.50 -2.00
C SER A 451 5.82 -25.99 -3.29
N THR A 452 6.22 -26.51 -4.46
CA THR A 452 5.73 -26.08 -5.78
C THR A 452 4.97 -27.20 -6.50
N PRO A 453 3.86 -27.73 -5.95
CA PRO A 453 3.17 -28.88 -6.52
C PRO A 453 2.76 -28.66 -7.98
N TRP A 454 2.55 -29.73 -8.74
CA TRP A 454 2.07 -29.69 -10.14
C TRP A 454 0.85 -28.76 -10.35
N SER A 455 -0.05 -28.68 -9.37
CA SER A 455 -1.25 -27.84 -9.42
C SER A 455 -0.95 -26.35 -9.43
N PHE A 456 0.23 -25.96 -8.98
CA PHE A 456 0.74 -24.61 -9.07
C PHE A 456 0.93 -24.16 -10.53
N ALA A 457 1.34 -25.07 -11.43
CA ALA A 457 1.42 -24.77 -12.87
C ALA A 457 0.03 -24.49 -13.47
N ALA A 458 -0.99 -25.27 -13.07
CA ALA A 458 -2.37 -25.05 -13.49
C ALA A 458 -2.93 -23.71 -12.95
N LEU A 459 -2.69 -23.44 -11.66
CA LEU A 459 -3.02 -22.16 -11.02
C LEU A 459 -2.40 -20.98 -11.76
N LEU A 460 -1.11 -21.07 -12.10
CA LEU A 460 -0.42 -20.05 -12.87
C LEU A 460 -1.04 -19.87 -14.26
N GLY A 461 -1.30 -20.96 -14.98
CA GLY A 461 -1.95 -20.91 -16.29
C GLY A 461 -3.29 -20.18 -16.25
N ILE A 462 -4.12 -20.48 -15.23
CA ILE A 462 -5.40 -19.80 -15.04
C ILE A 462 -5.19 -18.34 -14.62
N ALA A 463 -4.21 -18.04 -13.77
CA ALA A 463 -3.89 -16.68 -13.36
C ALA A 463 -3.46 -15.83 -14.56
N VAL A 464 -2.63 -16.38 -15.44
CA VAL A 464 -2.25 -15.73 -16.71
C VAL A 464 -3.47 -15.55 -17.61
N GLY A 465 -4.33 -16.56 -17.74
CA GLY A 465 -5.58 -16.44 -18.50
C GLY A 465 -6.50 -15.33 -17.97
N CYS A 466 -6.67 -15.25 -16.65
CA CYS A 466 -7.41 -14.19 -15.96
C CYS A 466 -6.81 -12.80 -16.20
N LEU A 467 -5.46 -12.70 -16.13
CA LEU A 467 -4.73 -11.47 -16.41
C LEU A 467 -4.94 -11.03 -17.86
N VAL A 468 -4.80 -11.95 -18.83
CA VAL A 468 -5.00 -11.67 -20.26
C VAL A 468 -6.45 -11.24 -20.52
N TRP A 469 -7.43 -11.94 -19.95
CA TRP A 469 -8.85 -11.59 -20.11
C TRP A 469 -9.17 -10.21 -19.54
N THR A 470 -8.63 -9.91 -18.36
CA THR A 470 -8.76 -8.58 -17.76
C THR A 470 -8.07 -7.53 -18.61
N ALA A 471 -6.81 -7.75 -19.00
CA ALA A 471 -6.03 -6.81 -19.81
C ALA A 471 -6.70 -6.49 -21.14
N TRP A 472 -7.35 -7.47 -21.78
CA TRP A 472 -8.00 -7.31 -23.09
C TRP A 472 -9.02 -6.15 -23.12
N GLY A 473 -9.83 -5.99 -22.07
CA GLY A 473 -10.79 -4.87 -21.99
C GLY A 473 -10.14 -3.50 -21.78
N LEU A 474 -8.90 -3.48 -21.28
CA LEU A 474 -8.10 -2.28 -21.02
C LEU A 474 -7.27 -1.85 -22.23
N VAL A 475 -6.93 -2.79 -23.13
CA VAL A 475 -6.08 -2.55 -24.31
C VAL A 475 -6.46 -1.28 -25.07
N PRO A 476 -7.74 -1.04 -25.46
CA PRO A 476 -8.08 0.16 -26.22
C PRO A 476 -7.74 1.47 -25.48
N SER A 477 -7.85 1.48 -24.15
CA SER A 477 -7.53 2.65 -23.33
C SER A 477 -6.02 2.81 -23.16
N VAL A 478 -5.27 1.72 -22.96
CA VAL A 478 -3.79 1.77 -22.93
C VAL A 478 -3.22 2.25 -24.26
N LEU A 479 -3.76 1.77 -25.38
CA LEU A 479 -3.33 2.20 -26.70
C LEU A 479 -3.52 3.70 -26.90
N LEU A 480 -4.57 4.29 -26.32
CA LEU A 480 -4.80 5.74 -26.34
C LEU A 480 -3.94 6.52 -25.35
N GLU A 481 -3.39 5.88 -24.32
CA GLU A 481 -2.36 6.47 -23.46
C GLU A 481 -0.99 6.51 -24.15
N VAL A 482 -0.67 5.48 -24.95
CA VAL A 482 0.60 5.45 -25.71
C VAL A 482 0.49 6.30 -26.98
N TRP A 483 -0.66 6.29 -27.65
CA TRP A 483 -0.92 6.99 -28.90
C TRP A 483 -2.16 7.87 -28.77
N PRO A 484 -2.05 9.02 -28.09
CA PRO A 484 -3.17 9.93 -27.91
C PRO A 484 -3.62 10.47 -29.27
N ARG A 485 -4.95 10.54 -29.47
CA ARG A 485 -5.57 11.08 -30.69
C ARG A 485 -6.33 12.36 -30.37
N LYS A 486 -6.15 13.38 -31.22
CA LYS A 486 -6.97 14.61 -31.23
C LYS A 486 -8.34 14.36 -31.85
N LEU A 487 -9.12 13.44 -31.28
CA LEU A 487 -10.50 13.20 -31.71
C LEU A 487 -11.43 14.06 -30.86
N ALA A 488 -12.24 14.90 -31.49
CA ALA A 488 -13.15 15.81 -30.80
C ALA A 488 -14.44 15.14 -30.29
N GLN A 489 -14.76 13.93 -30.76
CA GLN A 489 -16.02 13.26 -30.42
C GLN A 489 -15.80 12.13 -29.42
N PRO A 490 -16.51 12.13 -28.28
CA PRO A 490 -16.51 11.03 -27.33
C PRO A 490 -16.76 9.68 -28.01
N ALA A 491 -16.14 8.62 -27.48
CA ALA A 491 -16.29 7.28 -27.99
C ALA A 491 -17.05 6.39 -26.99
N PRO A 492 -18.39 6.27 -27.08
CA PRO A 492 -19.17 5.37 -26.23
C PRO A 492 -18.66 3.92 -26.27
N ALA A 493 -18.11 3.48 -27.40
CA ALA A 493 -17.49 2.17 -27.54
C ALA A 493 -16.32 1.95 -26.57
N LEU A 494 -15.50 2.98 -26.36
CA LEU A 494 -14.37 2.94 -25.42
C LEU A 494 -14.87 2.84 -23.97
N GLY A 495 -15.88 3.63 -23.62
CA GLY A 495 -16.55 3.55 -22.32
C GLY A 495 -17.19 2.19 -22.05
N ARG A 496 -17.77 1.55 -23.07
CA ARG A 496 -18.30 0.17 -23.00
C ARG A 496 -17.18 -0.86 -22.83
N SER A 497 -16.05 -0.70 -23.53
CA SER A 497 -14.87 -1.56 -23.34
C SER A 497 -14.39 -1.53 -21.89
N LEU A 498 -14.37 -0.35 -21.28
CA LEU A 498 -13.99 -0.22 -19.86
C LEU A 498 -15.01 -0.82 -18.90
N ASN A 499 -16.31 -0.75 -19.20
CA ASN A 499 -17.31 -1.47 -18.41
C ASN A 499 -17.06 -2.99 -18.45
N ALA A 500 -16.70 -3.53 -19.63
CA ALA A 500 -16.31 -4.93 -19.78
C ALA A 500 -15.03 -5.26 -19.02
N PHE A 501 -14.02 -4.36 -19.04
CA PHE A 501 -12.82 -4.47 -18.23
C PHE A 501 -13.12 -4.59 -16.74
N PHE A 502 -13.91 -3.69 -16.15
CA PHE A 502 -14.20 -3.73 -14.71
C PHE A 502 -14.96 -5.00 -14.31
N TRP A 503 -15.84 -5.49 -15.19
CA TRP A 503 -16.53 -6.76 -14.98
C TRP A 503 -15.57 -7.95 -15.08
N ALA A 504 -14.70 -7.98 -16.10
CA ALA A 504 -13.69 -9.03 -16.28
C ALA A 504 -12.67 -9.05 -15.14
N ALA A 505 -12.23 -7.88 -14.66
CA ALA A 505 -11.36 -7.73 -13.49
C ALA A 505 -12.02 -8.30 -12.23
N ARG A 506 -13.33 -8.06 -12.06
CA ARG A 506 -14.09 -8.63 -10.96
C ARG A 506 -14.19 -10.15 -11.07
N ALA A 507 -14.58 -10.67 -12.23
CA ALA A 507 -14.69 -12.10 -12.47
C ALA A 507 -13.35 -12.82 -12.29
N SER A 508 -12.27 -12.24 -12.83
CA SER A 508 -10.91 -12.74 -12.69
C SER A 508 -10.44 -12.78 -11.24
N GLY A 509 -10.71 -11.72 -10.46
CA GLY A 509 -10.42 -11.71 -9.03
C GLY A 509 -11.18 -12.78 -8.25
N GLU A 510 -12.43 -13.06 -8.62
CA GLU A 510 -13.22 -14.14 -8.04
C GLU A 510 -12.70 -15.52 -8.41
N ILE A 511 -12.36 -15.74 -9.67
CA ILE A 511 -11.76 -17.00 -10.15
C ILE A 511 -10.46 -17.28 -9.39
N LEU A 512 -9.55 -16.30 -9.35
CA LEU A 512 -8.30 -16.40 -8.60
C LEU A 512 -8.53 -16.70 -7.12
N ARG A 513 -9.50 -16.02 -6.50
CA ARG A 513 -9.87 -16.26 -5.10
C ARG A 513 -10.23 -17.72 -4.86
N TRP A 514 -11.15 -18.27 -5.63
CA TRP A 514 -11.60 -19.65 -5.44
C TRP A 514 -10.50 -20.67 -5.76
N ILE A 515 -9.65 -20.42 -6.76
CA ILE A 515 -8.56 -21.34 -7.09
C ILE A 515 -7.52 -21.38 -5.97
N VAL A 516 -7.08 -20.23 -5.46
CA VAL A 516 -6.09 -20.20 -4.37
C VAL A 516 -6.63 -20.87 -3.11
N ILE A 517 -7.91 -20.66 -2.79
CA ILE A 517 -8.51 -21.18 -1.55
C ILE A 517 -8.88 -22.68 -1.68
N PHE A 518 -9.38 -23.13 -2.82
CA PHE A 518 -9.88 -24.50 -3.00
C PHE A 518 -9.00 -25.38 -3.87
N ALA A 519 -8.57 -24.90 -5.04
CA ALA A 519 -7.90 -25.76 -6.00
C ALA A 519 -6.54 -26.24 -5.48
N ILE A 520 -5.78 -25.39 -4.78
CA ILE A 520 -4.48 -25.80 -4.22
C ILE A 520 -4.66 -26.90 -3.17
N PRO A 521 -5.44 -26.74 -2.08
CA PRO A 521 -5.58 -27.82 -1.09
C PRO A 521 -6.22 -29.09 -1.67
N VAL A 522 -7.26 -28.95 -2.50
CA VAL A 522 -7.94 -30.11 -3.09
C VAL A 522 -7.02 -30.87 -4.05
N SER A 523 -6.22 -30.16 -4.85
CA SER A 523 -5.29 -30.82 -5.78
C SER A 523 -4.20 -31.62 -5.07
N MET A 524 -3.73 -31.15 -3.90
CA MET A 524 -2.79 -31.89 -3.05
C MET A 524 -3.46 -33.17 -2.53
N LEU A 525 -4.68 -33.07 -2.00
CA LEU A 525 -5.45 -34.22 -1.53
C LEU A 525 -5.76 -35.22 -2.67
N VAL A 526 -6.10 -34.74 -3.87
CA VAL A 526 -6.42 -35.63 -5.00
C VAL A 526 -5.21 -36.48 -5.41
N VAL A 527 -4.01 -35.90 -5.47
CA VAL A 527 -2.82 -36.70 -5.83
C VAL A 527 -2.41 -37.66 -4.73
N GLU A 528 -2.51 -37.24 -3.47
CA GLU A 528 -2.16 -38.09 -2.33
C GLU A 528 -3.11 -39.29 -2.20
N TYR A 529 -4.42 -39.08 -2.33
CA TYR A 529 -5.43 -40.12 -2.09
C TYR A 529 -5.92 -40.82 -3.36
N PHE A 530 -5.67 -40.29 -4.56
CA PHE A 530 -6.13 -40.83 -5.83
C PHE A 530 -5.05 -40.83 -6.93
N PRO A 531 -3.90 -41.49 -6.73
CA PRO A 531 -2.74 -41.44 -7.64
C PRO A 531 -2.99 -42.01 -9.06
N GLY A 532 -4.12 -42.70 -9.30
CA GLY A 532 -4.51 -43.23 -10.60
C GLY A 532 -5.45 -42.33 -11.41
N TRP A 533 -5.94 -41.22 -10.84
CA TRP A 533 -6.93 -40.37 -11.52
C TRP A 533 -6.29 -39.36 -12.49
N ILE A 534 -5.02 -39.04 -12.29
CA ILE A 534 -4.27 -38.13 -13.15
C ILE A 534 -3.07 -38.91 -13.70
N PRO A 535 -2.86 -38.94 -15.03
CA PRO A 535 -1.70 -39.61 -15.63
C PRO A 535 -0.40 -39.13 -14.98
N SER A 536 0.44 -40.05 -14.53
CA SER A 536 1.70 -39.71 -13.83
C SER A 536 2.65 -38.88 -14.70
N ASP A 537 2.64 -39.10 -16.02
CA ASP A 537 3.42 -38.31 -16.98
C ASP A 537 2.98 -36.84 -17.00
N LEU A 538 1.67 -36.59 -16.89
CA LEU A 538 1.12 -35.23 -16.82
C LEU A 538 1.53 -34.54 -15.52
N VAL A 539 1.40 -35.24 -14.39
CA VAL A 539 1.82 -34.73 -13.07
C VAL A 539 3.31 -34.37 -13.08
N GLN A 540 4.16 -35.28 -13.58
CA GLN A 540 5.60 -35.03 -13.68
C GLN A 540 5.93 -33.87 -14.63
N GLY A 541 5.27 -33.80 -15.79
CA GLY A 541 5.45 -32.70 -16.74
C GLY A 541 5.09 -31.34 -16.13
N MET A 542 3.94 -31.25 -15.45
CA MET A 542 3.50 -30.05 -14.73
C MET A 542 4.40 -29.71 -13.56
N GLN A 543 4.90 -30.70 -12.81
CA GLN A 543 5.85 -30.48 -11.72
C GLN A 543 7.18 -29.89 -12.24
N ARG A 544 7.73 -30.43 -13.33
CA ARG A 544 8.94 -29.89 -13.96
C ARG A 544 8.72 -28.45 -14.44
N PHE A 545 7.58 -28.19 -15.07
CA PHE A 545 7.20 -26.83 -15.48
C PHE A 545 7.12 -25.90 -14.27
N SER A 546 6.41 -26.31 -13.21
CA SER A 546 6.28 -25.55 -11.97
C SER A 546 7.66 -25.17 -11.39
N ASN A 547 8.53 -26.16 -11.19
CA ASN A 547 9.87 -25.95 -10.65
C ASN A 547 10.71 -25.02 -11.53
N GLN A 548 10.71 -25.24 -12.85
CA GLN A 548 11.54 -24.49 -13.80
C GLN A 548 11.10 -23.03 -13.90
N TYR A 549 9.79 -22.76 -13.94
CA TYR A 549 9.29 -21.42 -14.24
C TYR A 549 8.99 -20.58 -12.99
N THR A 550 8.83 -21.18 -11.80
CA THR A 550 8.52 -20.42 -10.57
C THR A 550 9.54 -19.30 -10.30
N ALA A 551 10.84 -19.59 -10.44
CA ALA A 551 11.89 -18.60 -10.28
C ALA A 551 11.78 -17.47 -11.32
N TRP A 552 11.56 -17.82 -12.59
CA TRP A 552 11.40 -16.85 -13.68
C TRP A 552 10.16 -15.97 -13.52
N ILE A 553 9.05 -16.53 -13.02
CA ILE A 553 7.80 -15.80 -12.79
C ILE A 553 7.97 -14.84 -11.63
N GLY A 554 8.57 -15.27 -10.52
CA GLY A 554 8.85 -14.36 -9.41
C GLY A 554 9.82 -13.26 -9.83
N LEU A 555 10.85 -13.58 -10.62
CA LEU A 555 11.75 -12.58 -11.19
C LEU A 555 11.00 -11.62 -12.13
N ALA A 556 10.13 -12.13 -13.00
CA ALA A 556 9.29 -11.31 -13.87
C ALA A 556 8.36 -10.41 -13.08
N LEU A 557 7.75 -10.91 -12.00
CA LEU A 557 6.89 -10.13 -11.10
C LEU A 557 7.67 -9.00 -10.42
N VAL A 558 8.86 -9.30 -9.87
CA VAL A 558 9.77 -8.27 -9.32
C VAL A 558 10.18 -7.26 -10.39
N THR A 559 10.47 -7.73 -11.61
CA THR A 559 10.90 -6.86 -12.71
C THR A 559 9.78 -5.95 -13.21
N ILE A 560 8.54 -6.46 -13.32
CA ILE A 560 7.36 -5.69 -13.74
C ILE A 560 7.01 -4.64 -12.69
N ILE A 561 7.01 -5.02 -11.42
CA ILE A 561 6.57 -4.10 -10.35
C ILE A 561 7.67 -3.11 -10.00
N ALA A 562 8.94 -3.51 -10.14
CA ALA A 562 10.02 -2.83 -9.45
C ALA A 562 11.30 -2.62 -10.29
N GLY A 563 11.40 -3.23 -11.47
CA GLY A 563 12.61 -3.21 -12.32
C GLY A 563 13.03 -1.81 -12.84
N PRO A 564 14.34 -1.55 -12.99
CA PRO A 564 14.85 -0.34 -13.64
C PRO A 564 14.90 -0.44 -15.19
N GLY A 565 14.88 0.69 -15.89
CA GLY A 565 15.29 0.78 -17.30
C GLY A 565 14.25 0.42 -18.38
N PRO A 566 14.67 -0.05 -19.58
CA PRO A 566 13.80 -0.20 -20.77
C PRO A 566 12.73 -1.30 -20.68
N LEU A 567 12.86 -2.24 -19.74
CA LEU A 567 11.75 -3.15 -19.38
C LEU A 567 10.56 -2.40 -18.73
N ARG A 568 10.76 -1.17 -18.24
CA ARG A 568 9.69 -0.24 -17.82
C ARG A 568 8.80 0.21 -18.99
N ALA A 569 9.29 0.15 -20.24
CA ALA A 569 8.54 0.55 -21.42
C ALA A 569 7.55 -0.52 -21.91
N LEU A 570 7.74 -1.80 -21.55
CA LEU A 570 6.80 -2.87 -21.89
C LEU A 570 5.51 -2.84 -21.04
N GLY A 571 5.51 -2.08 -19.94
CA GLY A 571 4.39 -1.98 -19.00
C GLY A 571 3.65 -0.64 -19.01
N LEU A 572 3.79 0.20 -20.04
CA LEU A 572 3.37 1.62 -20.00
C LEU A 572 1.97 1.89 -19.43
N GLY A 573 0.95 1.11 -19.81
CA GLY A 573 -0.40 1.24 -19.23
C GLY A 573 -0.63 0.52 -17.89
N LEU A 574 0.10 -0.57 -17.64
CA LEU A 574 0.02 -1.32 -16.38
C LEU A 574 0.68 -0.54 -15.23
N ARG A 575 1.74 0.22 -15.54
CA ARG A 575 2.44 1.08 -14.59
C ARG A 575 1.51 2.12 -13.98
N THR A 576 0.74 2.84 -14.80
CA THR A 576 -0.19 3.85 -14.28
C THR A 576 -1.19 3.22 -13.31
N ALA A 577 -1.70 2.01 -13.59
CA ALA A 577 -2.58 1.29 -12.67
C ALA A 577 -1.88 0.87 -11.36
N ILE A 578 -0.61 0.46 -11.41
CA ILE A 578 0.21 0.14 -10.23
C ILE A 578 0.49 1.41 -9.42
N ASP A 579 0.92 2.51 -10.07
CA ASP A 579 1.18 3.80 -9.44
C ASP A 579 -0.11 4.32 -8.74
N VAL A 580 -1.27 4.17 -9.38
CA VAL A 580 -2.58 4.44 -8.74
C VAL A 580 -2.79 3.60 -7.49
N ALA A 581 -2.55 2.29 -7.56
CA ALA A 581 -2.72 1.41 -6.41
C ALA A 581 -1.76 1.76 -5.26
N ILE A 582 -0.50 2.13 -5.57
CA ILE A 582 0.50 2.57 -4.61
C ILE A 582 0.09 3.88 -3.94
N ASP A 583 -0.34 4.88 -4.72
CA ASP A 583 -0.73 6.18 -4.18
C ASP A 583 -2.01 6.08 -3.33
N VAL A 584 -2.98 5.26 -3.73
CA VAL A 584 -4.17 4.95 -2.91
C VAL A 584 -3.76 4.25 -1.62
N ALA A 585 -2.88 3.24 -1.69
CA ALA A 585 -2.41 2.54 -0.51
C ALA A 585 -1.67 3.47 0.46
N ASN A 586 -0.84 4.38 -0.07
CA ASN A 586 -0.13 5.38 0.72
C ASN A 586 -1.07 6.43 1.32
N TRP A 587 -2.06 6.92 0.56
CA TRP A 587 -3.09 7.83 1.07
C TRP A 587 -3.90 7.22 2.21
N MET A 588 -4.17 5.92 2.14
CA MET A 588 -4.96 5.19 3.13
C MET A 588 -4.12 4.69 4.32
N ARG A 589 -2.81 4.96 4.35
CA ARG A 589 -1.88 4.41 5.35
C ARG A 589 -2.01 5.12 6.70
N LEU A 590 -2.06 4.34 7.79
CA LEU A 590 -2.16 4.85 9.16
C LEU A 590 -0.78 4.95 9.84
N HIS A 591 0.09 3.97 9.61
CA HIS A 591 1.40 3.87 10.28
C HIS A 591 2.57 4.22 9.36
N PRO A 592 3.65 4.82 9.90
CA PRO A 592 3.80 5.30 11.28
C PRO A 592 2.86 6.49 11.58
N VAL A 593 2.28 6.51 12.78
CA VAL A 593 1.19 7.43 13.12
C VAL A 593 1.66 8.89 13.11
N ASP A 594 2.93 9.14 13.44
CA ASP A 594 3.58 10.44 13.54
C ASP A 594 4.21 10.95 12.24
N GLU A 595 4.23 10.15 11.18
CA GLU A 595 4.80 10.48 9.86
C GLU A 595 3.93 9.92 8.71
N ASN A 596 2.61 9.75 8.94
CA ASN A 596 1.73 9.15 7.95
C ASN A 596 1.60 10.05 6.70
N PRO A 597 1.57 9.49 5.48
CA PRO A 597 1.56 10.29 4.25
C PRO A 597 0.37 11.26 4.16
N ARG A 598 -0.82 10.83 4.58
CA ARG A 598 -2.03 11.65 4.52
C ARG A 598 -1.86 12.95 5.32
N ALA A 599 -1.42 12.86 6.58
CA ALA A 599 -1.26 14.04 7.43
C ALA A 599 -0.18 14.99 6.91
N ARG A 600 0.93 14.46 6.39
CA ARG A 600 1.98 15.25 5.74
C ARG A 600 1.44 16.03 4.53
N ILE A 601 0.66 15.38 3.67
CA ILE A 601 0.03 16.01 2.50
C ILE A 601 -0.97 17.09 2.94
N CYS A 602 -1.87 16.76 3.87
CA CYS A 602 -2.87 17.71 4.36
C CYS A 602 -2.25 18.93 5.04
N ALA A 603 -1.20 18.76 5.86
CA ALA A 603 -0.50 19.85 6.51
C ALA A 603 0.17 20.80 5.49
N ARG A 604 0.80 20.24 4.45
CA ARG A 604 1.37 21.01 3.34
C ARG A 604 0.29 21.80 2.60
N TYR A 605 -0.83 21.16 2.27
CA TYR A 605 -1.93 21.80 1.56
C TYR A 605 -2.58 22.91 2.40
N TYR A 606 -2.86 22.64 3.67
CA TYR A 606 -3.37 23.62 4.62
C TYR A 606 -2.45 24.84 4.74
N SER A 607 -1.13 24.62 4.78
CA SER A 607 -0.13 25.70 4.84
C SER A 607 -0.11 26.54 3.56
N LEU A 608 -0.23 25.90 2.39
CA LEU A 608 -0.36 26.59 1.11
C LEU A 608 -1.65 27.42 1.04
N LEU A 609 -2.78 26.90 1.52
CA LEU A 609 -4.04 27.65 1.57
C LEU A 609 -3.93 28.90 2.45
N ASN A 610 -3.36 28.78 3.64
CA ASN A 610 -3.11 29.95 4.50
C ASN A 610 -2.20 30.98 3.83
N PHE A 611 -1.17 30.52 3.12
CA PHE A 611 -0.27 31.39 2.37
C PHE A 611 -0.98 32.15 1.24
N ILE A 612 -1.94 31.51 0.57
CA ILE A 612 -2.77 32.11 -0.48
C ILE A 612 -3.75 33.12 0.13
N LEU A 613 -4.46 32.75 1.20
CA LEU A 613 -5.47 33.61 1.84
C LEU A 613 -4.87 34.90 2.39
N ALA A 614 -3.64 34.85 2.92
CA ALA A 614 -2.91 36.03 3.36
C ALA A 614 -2.64 37.08 2.26
N ARG A 615 -2.78 36.71 0.97
CA ARG A 615 -2.55 37.58 -0.19
C ARG A 615 -3.81 38.23 -0.77
N LYS A 616 -4.97 37.99 -0.16
CA LYS A 616 -6.25 38.62 -0.53
C LYS A 616 -6.62 38.42 -2.00
N TYR A 617 -6.84 37.18 -2.40
CA TYR A 617 -7.42 36.85 -3.71
C TYR A 617 -8.94 37.04 -3.68
N ASP A 618 -9.56 37.20 -4.86
CA ASP A 618 -11.00 37.33 -5.02
C ASP A 618 -11.70 35.97 -5.19
N ALA A 619 -10.99 34.96 -5.69
CA ALA A 619 -11.45 33.57 -5.74
C ALA A 619 -10.27 32.59 -5.73
N ILE A 620 -10.56 31.34 -5.37
CA ILE A 620 -9.63 30.21 -5.47
C ILE A 620 -10.23 29.15 -6.41
N VAL A 621 -9.43 28.70 -7.38
CA VAL A 621 -9.75 27.55 -8.23
C VAL A 621 -8.81 26.40 -7.86
N ILE A 622 -9.33 25.33 -7.30
CA ILE A 622 -8.59 24.10 -7.05
C ILE A 622 -8.68 23.24 -8.31
N PHE A 623 -7.56 23.10 -9.01
CA PHE A 623 -7.46 22.39 -10.28
C PHE A 623 -6.74 21.06 -10.07
N SER A 624 -7.50 19.98 -9.94
CA SER A 624 -7.04 18.70 -9.42
C SER A 624 -7.19 17.57 -10.44
N HIS A 625 -6.18 16.72 -10.56
CA HIS A 625 -6.22 15.53 -11.41
C HIS A 625 -6.13 14.25 -10.57
N SER A 626 -6.88 13.21 -10.94
CA SER A 626 -6.75 11.86 -10.37
C SER A 626 -6.75 11.85 -8.82
N GLN A 627 -5.72 11.31 -8.16
CA GLN A 627 -5.54 11.32 -6.72
C GLN A 627 -5.57 12.72 -6.09
N GLY A 628 -5.10 13.75 -6.79
CA GLY A 628 -5.23 15.14 -6.37
C GLY A 628 -6.69 15.54 -6.12
N THR A 629 -7.64 14.94 -6.84
CA THR A 629 -9.08 15.14 -6.58
C THR A 629 -9.49 14.65 -5.21
N VAL A 630 -9.04 13.45 -4.83
CA VAL A 630 -9.40 12.84 -3.54
C VAL A 630 -8.77 13.62 -2.41
N ILE A 631 -7.50 14.01 -2.56
CA ILE A 631 -6.78 14.85 -1.58
C ILE A 631 -7.54 16.16 -1.36
N SER A 632 -7.87 16.87 -2.44
CA SER A 632 -8.61 18.14 -2.37
C SER A 632 -10.01 17.97 -1.78
N ALA A 633 -10.76 16.98 -2.25
CA ALA A 633 -12.14 16.76 -1.83
C ALA A 633 -12.26 16.30 -0.37
N ASP A 634 -11.41 15.35 0.07
CA ASP A 634 -11.37 14.91 1.47
C ASP A 634 -10.98 16.07 2.39
N LEU A 635 -9.98 16.88 2.02
CA LEU A 635 -9.52 18.00 2.86
C LEU A 635 -10.56 19.13 2.97
N LEU A 636 -11.21 19.50 1.86
CA LEU A 636 -12.28 20.50 1.90
C LEU A 636 -13.48 20.01 2.72
N ARG A 637 -13.85 18.75 2.54
CA ARG A 637 -14.91 18.10 3.32
C ARG A 637 -14.54 18.04 4.81
N TYR A 638 -13.27 17.79 5.13
CA TYR A 638 -12.76 17.85 6.50
C TYR A 638 -12.95 19.24 7.12
N PHE A 639 -12.57 20.32 6.42
CA PHE A 639 -12.75 21.68 6.92
C PHE A 639 -14.20 22.06 7.19
N GLU A 640 -15.14 21.50 6.42
CA GLU A 640 -16.56 21.80 6.56
C GLU A 640 -17.25 20.95 7.63
N LYS A 641 -16.82 19.70 7.81
CA LYS A 641 -17.51 18.73 8.68
C LYS A 641 -16.80 18.46 10.01
N SER A 642 -15.55 18.89 10.19
CA SER A 642 -14.84 18.67 11.46
C SER A 642 -15.46 19.50 12.59
N VAL A 643 -15.61 18.89 13.77
CA VAL A 643 -16.17 19.56 14.97
C VAL A 643 -15.30 20.74 15.44
N VAL A 644 -13.98 20.64 15.26
CA VAL A 644 -13.05 21.74 15.55
C VAL A 644 -12.95 22.64 14.33
N PRO A 645 -12.88 23.98 14.49
CA PRO A 645 -12.54 24.89 13.41
C PRO A 645 -11.13 24.58 12.87
N SER A 646 -11.05 23.68 11.90
CA SER A 646 -9.82 23.28 11.22
C SER A 646 -9.60 24.07 9.92
N ARG A 647 -10.63 24.80 9.50
CA ARG A 647 -10.64 25.64 8.31
C ARG A 647 -9.65 26.80 8.41
N PRO A 648 -8.87 27.09 7.37
CA PRO A 648 -8.10 28.32 7.27
C PRO A 648 -8.97 29.59 7.44
N GLU A 649 -8.49 30.58 8.19
CA GLU A 649 -9.17 31.86 8.37
C GLU A 649 -9.34 32.58 7.01
N GLY A 650 -10.52 33.14 6.76
CA GLY A 650 -10.85 33.83 5.50
C GLY A 650 -11.27 32.91 4.34
N LEU A 651 -11.07 31.59 4.44
CA LEU A 651 -11.53 30.67 3.38
C LEU A 651 -13.07 30.64 3.25
N ALA A 652 -13.78 31.02 4.31
CA ALA A 652 -15.24 31.11 4.37
C ALA A 652 -15.83 32.23 3.50
N ASP A 653 -15.03 33.27 3.27
CA ASP A 653 -15.45 34.57 2.72
C ASP A 653 -15.09 34.71 1.24
N ILE A 654 -14.36 33.74 0.70
CA ILE A 654 -13.89 33.71 -0.68
C ILE A 654 -14.55 32.57 -1.46
N PRO A 655 -15.04 32.81 -2.70
CA PRO A 655 -15.50 31.75 -3.59
C PRO A 655 -14.40 30.71 -3.86
N VAL A 656 -14.75 29.43 -3.71
CA VAL A 656 -13.87 28.29 -4.00
C VAL A 656 -14.49 27.43 -5.09
N TYR A 657 -13.79 27.26 -6.20
CA TYR A 657 -14.17 26.40 -7.30
C TYR A 657 -13.34 25.13 -7.29
N LEU A 658 -13.96 23.97 -7.44
CA LEU A 658 -13.27 22.69 -7.54
C LEU A 658 -13.40 22.17 -8.97
N PHE A 659 -12.28 22.11 -9.69
CA PHE A 659 -12.20 21.53 -11.02
C PHE A 659 -11.39 20.23 -10.96
N THR A 660 -12.07 19.10 -11.14
CA THR A 660 -11.49 17.77 -11.11
C THR A 660 -11.39 17.14 -12.49
N MET A 661 -10.32 16.41 -12.73
CA MET A 661 -10.05 15.69 -13.97
C MET A 661 -9.74 14.23 -13.68
N GLY A 662 -10.39 13.29 -14.37
CA GLY A 662 -10.16 11.86 -14.16
C GLY A 662 -10.41 11.43 -12.70
N CYS A 663 -11.51 11.89 -12.10
CA CYS A 663 -11.78 11.73 -10.66
C CYS A 663 -12.02 10.25 -10.24
N PRO A 664 -11.19 9.66 -9.37
CA PRO A 664 -11.30 8.26 -8.96
C PRO A 664 -12.30 8.02 -7.81
N LEU A 665 -12.95 9.07 -7.26
CA LEU A 665 -13.84 8.97 -6.10
C LEU A 665 -14.92 7.89 -6.28
N ARG A 666 -15.50 7.83 -7.48
CA ARG A 666 -16.59 6.90 -7.77
C ARG A 666 -16.11 5.48 -8.10
N GLN A 667 -15.15 5.34 -8.99
CA GLN A 667 -14.81 4.05 -9.59
C GLN A 667 -13.83 3.25 -8.74
N LEU A 668 -13.02 3.94 -7.95
CA LEU A 668 -11.99 3.33 -7.12
C LEU A 668 -12.34 3.45 -5.64
N TYR A 669 -12.48 4.68 -5.12
CA TYR A 669 -12.61 4.90 -3.68
C TYR A 669 -13.93 4.38 -3.12
N SER A 670 -15.07 4.93 -3.54
CA SER A 670 -16.40 4.48 -3.08
C SER A 670 -16.75 3.05 -3.50
N GLN A 671 -16.17 2.55 -4.59
CA GLN A 671 -16.34 1.17 -5.03
C GLN A 671 -15.62 0.17 -4.11
N ARG A 672 -14.44 0.53 -3.58
CA ARG A 672 -13.60 -0.37 -2.75
C ARG A 672 -13.77 -0.14 -1.25
N PHE A 673 -14.04 1.10 -0.87
CA PHE A 673 -14.18 1.54 0.52
C PHE A 673 -15.55 2.21 0.70
N PRO A 674 -16.65 1.49 0.47
CA PRO A 674 -17.99 2.07 0.41
C PRO A 674 -18.40 2.73 1.73
N HIS A 675 -17.91 2.24 2.87
CA HIS A 675 -18.26 2.81 4.17
C HIS A 675 -17.45 4.06 4.55
N GLN A 676 -16.30 4.28 3.93
CA GLN A 676 -15.47 5.47 4.15
C GLN A 676 -15.74 6.56 3.08
N TYR A 677 -15.95 6.13 1.83
CA TYR A 677 -16.13 7.01 0.67
C TYR A 677 -17.53 6.91 0.06
N GLY A 678 -18.52 6.44 0.83
CA GLY A 678 -19.91 6.32 0.38
C GLY A 678 -20.51 7.64 -0.08
N TRP A 679 -20.06 8.76 0.49
CA TRP A 679 -20.42 10.12 0.08
C TRP A 679 -19.94 10.49 -1.35
N GLY A 680 -19.02 9.73 -1.94
CA GLY A 680 -18.46 9.98 -3.27
C GLY A 680 -19.22 9.31 -4.42
N ARG A 681 -20.34 8.63 -4.14
CA ARG A 681 -21.09 7.88 -5.17
C ARG A 681 -22.56 7.72 -4.86
N ASP A 682 -23.35 7.97 -5.89
CA ASP A 682 -24.70 7.43 -6.04
C ASP A 682 -24.85 6.50 -7.26
N GLU A 683 -25.92 5.71 -7.25
CA GLU A 683 -26.46 5.04 -8.42
C GLU A 683 -27.88 5.56 -8.70
N PRO A 684 -28.01 6.85 -9.08
CA PRO A 684 -29.32 7.42 -9.29
C PRO A 684 -29.96 6.82 -10.55
N PRO A 685 -31.31 6.75 -10.61
CA PRO A 685 -32.00 6.38 -11.84
C PRO A 685 -31.87 7.45 -12.93
N THR A 686 -31.62 8.71 -12.55
CA THR A 686 -31.56 9.87 -13.45
C THR A 686 -30.43 10.83 -13.07
N TRP A 687 -30.03 11.69 -14.00
CA TRP A 687 -29.13 12.81 -13.73
C TRP A 687 -29.87 13.90 -12.92
N PRO A 688 -29.25 14.55 -11.90
CA PRO A 688 -27.95 14.23 -11.33
C PRO A 688 -28.12 13.26 -10.16
N GLY A 689 -27.06 12.50 -9.87
CA GLY A 689 -26.90 11.92 -8.54
C GLY A 689 -26.84 12.99 -7.45
N LEU A 690 -27.30 12.64 -6.25
CA LEU A 690 -27.23 13.53 -5.09
C LEU A 690 -25.77 13.69 -4.63
N HIS A 691 -25.00 12.60 -4.75
CA HIS A 691 -23.63 12.48 -4.31
C HIS A 691 -22.62 12.32 -5.47
N PRO A 692 -21.42 12.89 -5.35
CA PRO A 692 -20.99 13.77 -4.24
C PRO A 692 -21.71 15.12 -4.25
N ASP A 693 -21.92 15.70 -3.07
CA ASP A 693 -22.60 17.00 -2.94
C ASP A 693 -21.58 18.14 -2.81
N PRO A 694 -21.51 19.11 -3.75
CA PRO A 694 -20.63 20.26 -3.63
C PRO A 694 -20.79 21.05 -2.32
N ALA A 695 -21.99 21.05 -1.73
CA ALA A 695 -22.25 21.70 -0.46
C ALA A 695 -21.48 21.06 0.71
N ASP A 696 -21.23 19.75 0.68
CA ASP A 696 -20.44 19.04 1.72
C ASP A 696 -18.96 19.47 1.73
N LEU A 697 -18.49 20.16 0.69
CA LEU A 697 -17.13 20.71 0.55
C LEU A 697 -17.12 22.25 0.61
N ARG A 698 -18.29 22.88 0.73
CA ARG A 698 -18.50 24.34 0.62
C ARG A 698 -17.83 24.96 -0.61
N VAL A 699 -17.92 24.29 -1.75
CA VAL A 699 -17.45 24.84 -3.04
C VAL A 699 -18.59 25.53 -3.77
N THR A 700 -18.30 26.67 -4.41
CA THR A 700 -19.25 27.44 -5.21
C THR A 700 -19.71 26.66 -6.44
N GLN A 701 -18.79 25.94 -7.09
CA GLN A 701 -19.09 25.02 -8.17
C GLN A 701 -18.05 23.91 -8.21
N TRP A 702 -18.50 22.69 -8.50
CA TRP A 702 -17.67 21.54 -8.79
C TRP A 702 -17.82 21.18 -10.28
N VAL A 703 -16.73 21.36 -11.04
CA VAL A 703 -16.60 20.91 -12.42
C VAL A 703 -15.85 19.57 -12.45
N ASN A 704 -16.43 18.53 -13.03
CA ASN A 704 -15.75 17.25 -13.27
C ASN A 704 -15.59 16.99 -14.76
N ALA A 705 -14.35 16.88 -15.23
CA ALA A 705 -14.03 16.49 -16.59
C ALA A 705 -13.45 15.07 -16.63
N TYR A 706 -13.84 14.30 -17.64
CA TYR A 706 -13.31 12.95 -17.84
C TYR A 706 -13.24 12.59 -19.32
N ARG A 707 -12.43 11.58 -19.65
CA ARG A 707 -12.33 11.00 -20.99
C ARG A 707 -13.07 9.67 -21.07
N SER A 708 -13.52 9.30 -22.26
CA SER A 708 -14.28 8.06 -22.44
C SER A 708 -13.44 6.78 -22.26
N GLY A 709 -12.11 6.89 -22.28
CA GLY A 709 -11.15 5.82 -22.01
C GLY A 709 -10.40 5.94 -20.70
N ASP A 710 -10.86 6.81 -19.80
CA ASP A 710 -10.27 6.89 -18.47
C ASP A 710 -10.69 5.68 -17.63
N TYR A 711 -9.73 4.81 -17.34
CA TYR A 711 -9.90 3.59 -16.56
C TYR A 711 -9.74 3.79 -15.04
N VAL A 712 -9.47 5.02 -14.60
CA VAL A 712 -9.29 5.40 -13.20
C VAL A 712 -10.47 6.23 -12.70
N GLY A 713 -10.85 7.26 -13.45
CA GLY A 713 -11.89 8.21 -13.04
C GLY A 713 -12.82 8.63 -14.16
N ARG A 714 -14.12 8.59 -13.88
CA ARG A 714 -15.19 8.89 -14.86
C ARG A 714 -16.21 9.84 -14.24
N PHE A 715 -17.37 9.96 -14.88
CA PHE A 715 -18.50 10.72 -14.39
C PHE A 715 -18.87 10.39 -12.93
N LEU A 716 -19.18 11.44 -12.18
CA LEU A 716 -19.57 11.39 -10.78
C LEU A 716 -21.08 11.28 -10.62
N TRP A 717 -21.86 12.03 -11.39
CA TRP A 717 -23.30 12.19 -11.15
C TRP A 717 -24.20 11.44 -12.12
N HIS A 718 -23.70 10.95 -13.26
CA HIS A 718 -24.51 10.10 -14.15
C HIS A 718 -24.72 8.68 -13.59
N SER A 719 -25.80 8.02 -14.01
CA SER A 719 -25.99 6.58 -13.81
C SER A 719 -24.99 5.78 -14.64
N SER A 720 -24.58 4.59 -14.18
CA SER A 720 -23.67 3.71 -14.94
C SER A 720 -24.26 3.22 -16.28
N ARG A 721 -25.59 3.29 -16.39
CA ARG A 721 -26.37 2.91 -17.59
C ARG A 721 -26.69 4.08 -18.50
N ASP A 722 -26.39 5.30 -18.08
CA ASP A 722 -26.73 6.49 -18.83
C ASP A 722 -25.76 6.70 -20.00
N VAL A 723 -26.28 6.63 -21.23
CA VAL A 723 -25.49 6.82 -22.44
C VAL A 723 -25.11 8.29 -22.63
N SER A 724 -25.89 9.22 -22.08
CA SER A 724 -25.60 10.65 -22.13
C SER A 724 -24.34 11.02 -21.34
N ALA A 725 -23.88 10.14 -20.45
CA ALA A 725 -22.59 10.26 -19.75
C ALA A 725 -21.39 10.23 -20.71
N TRP A 726 -21.60 9.99 -22.00
CA TRP A 726 -20.55 10.08 -23.01
C TRP A 726 -20.83 11.19 -24.02
N SER A 727 -21.76 12.10 -23.75
CA SER A 727 -22.02 13.26 -24.59
C SER A 727 -20.90 14.29 -24.45
N SER A 728 -20.57 14.99 -25.53
CA SER A 728 -19.63 16.12 -25.50
C SER A 728 -20.26 17.40 -24.97
N THR A 729 -21.59 17.45 -24.86
CA THR A 729 -22.30 18.61 -24.32
C THR A 729 -22.11 18.66 -22.80
N PRO A 730 -21.50 19.73 -22.25
CA PRO A 730 -21.40 19.88 -20.80
C PRO A 730 -22.79 19.93 -20.17
N MET A 731 -22.97 19.20 -19.07
CA MET A 731 -24.20 19.22 -18.29
C MET A 731 -23.97 20.00 -17.00
N GLU A 732 -24.90 20.89 -16.64
CA GLU A 732 -24.79 21.76 -15.47
C GLU A 732 -26.16 21.93 -14.81
N ILE A 733 -26.25 21.64 -13.50
CA ILE A 733 -27.38 22.02 -12.65
C ILE A 733 -26.85 22.43 -11.28
N GLY A 734 -27.21 23.64 -10.86
CA GLY A 734 -26.76 24.23 -9.59
C GLY A 734 -25.22 24.31 -9.52
N ALA A 735 -24.64 23.81 -8.44
CA ALA A 735 -23.20 23.80 -8.23
C ALA A 735 -22.47 22.62 -8.94
N ARG A 736 -23.17 21.77 -9.69
CA ARG A 736 -22.59 20.59 -10.36
C ARG A 736 -22.44 20.86 -11.86
N ARG A 737 -21.25 20.64 -12.40
CA ARG A 737 -20.97 20.67 -13.84
C ARG A 737 -20.13 19.48 -14.24
N GLU A 738 -20.49 18.79 -15.30
CA GLU A 738 -19.82 17.56 -15.75
C GLU A 738 -19.64 17.55 -17.27
N VAL A 739 -18.46 17.15 -17.74
CA VAL A 739 -18.12 17.16 -19.18
C VAL A 739 -17.26 15.96 -19.58
N CYS A 740 -17.66 15.27 -20.65
CA CYS A 740 -16.82 14.28 -21.33
C CYS A 740 -16.03 14.98 -22.44
N ILE A 741 -14.72 15.13 -22.28
CA ILE A 741 -13.85 15.89 -23.21
C ILE A 741 -13.40 15.07 -24.42
N GLY A 742 -14.07 13.95 -24.71
CA GLY A 742 -13.74 13.07 -25.83
C GLY A 742 -13.02 11.78 -25.43
N PRO A 743 -12.45 11.05 -26.41
CA PRO A 743 -11.69 9.84 -26.18
C PRO A 743 -10.30 10.18 -25.65
N GLY A 744 -9.64 9.17 -25.09
CA GLY A 744 -8.31 9.30 -24.51
C GLY A 744 -8.27 8.64 -23.14
N ALA A 745 -7.07 8.55 -22.60
CA ALA A 745 -6.77 7.80 -21.40
C ALA A 745 -6.55 8.73 -20.20
N HIS A 746 -6.02 8.19 -19.09
CA HIS A 746 -6.04 8.87 -17.80
C HIS A 746 -5.01 10.00 -17.67
N THR A 747 -3.91 9.97 -18.41
CA THR A 747 -2.80 10.94 -18.24
C THR A 747 -2.92 12.20 -19.10
N HIS A 748 -3.78 12.19 -20.13
CA HIS A 748 -3.82 13.24 -21.16
C HIS A 748 -4.81 14.37 -20.86
N TYR A 749 -4.86 14.88 -19.62
CA TYR A 749 -5.70 16.03 -19.27
C TYR A 749 -4.97 17.37 -19.31
N TRP A 750 -3.65 17.31 -19.35
CA TRP A 750 -2.74 18.45 -19.20
C TRP A 750 -2.11 18.88 -20.53
N ASP A 751 -2.37 18.15 -21.62
CA ASP A 751 -1.74 18.35 -22.92
C ASP A 751 -2.67 18.99 -23.95
N ASP A 752 -2.13 19.20 -25.16
CA ASP A 752 -2.82 19.83 -26.28
C ASP A 752 -4.02 19.02 -26.83
N THR A 753 -4.24 17.80 -26.34
CA THR A 753 -5.41 16.98 -26.68
C THR A 753 -6.61 17.29 -25.79
N ALA A 754 -6.46 18.18 -24.79
CA ALA A 754 -7.46 18.51 -23.78
C ALA A 754 -7.92 19.98 -23.87
N LEU A 755 -8.12 20.53 -25.07
CA LEU A 755 -8.49 21.94 -25.26
C LEU A 755 -9.73 22.40 -24.47
N ASP A 756 -10.68 21.49 -24.24
CA ASP A 756 -11.88 21.82 -23.44
C ASP A 756 -11.57 22.00 -21.95
N ILE A 757 -10.48 21.41 -21.44
CA ILE A 757 -9.98 21.69 -20.09
C ILE A 757 -9.50 23.13 -19.98
N ALA A 758 -8.75 23.63 -20.97
CA ALA A 758 -8.30 25.02 -20.99
C ALA A 758 -9.48 26.01 -20.97
N LYS A 759 -10.51 25.75 -21.78
CA LYS A 759 -11.73 26.57 -21.83
C LYS A 759 -12.49 26.54 -20.51
N GLU A 760 -12.66 25.36 -19.90
CA GLU A 760 -13.36 25.23 -18.62
C GLU A 760 -12.57 25.86 -17.47
N LEU A 761 -11.24 25.80 -17.50
CA LEU A 761 -10.39 26.46 -16.51
C LEU A 761 -10.51 27.98 -16.63
N ASP A 762 -10.39 28.53 -17.83
CA ASP A 762 -10.57 29.97 -18.07
C ASP A 762 -11.98 30.46 -17.67
N ARG A 763 -13.02 29.65 -17.90
CA ARG A 763 -14.40 29.95 -17.48
C ARG A 763 -14.55 30.14 -15.97
N LEU A 764 -13.71 29.48 -15.16
CA LEU A 764 -13.71 29.61 -13.70
C LEU A 764 -12.92 30.83 -13.21
N VAL A 765 -12.07 31.41 -14.05
CA VAL A 765 -11.39 32.69 -13.80
C VAL A 765 -12.36 33.83 -14.13
N LYS A 766 -13.35 34.03 -13.26
CA LYS A 766 -14.47 34.97 -13.49
C LYS A 766 -14.19 36.39 -13.05
#